data_AF-A0A932RSN0-F1
#
_entry.id   AF-A0A932RSN0-F1
#
_cell.length_a   1.000
_cell.length_b   1.000
_cell.length_c   1.000
_cell.angle_alpha   90.00
_cell.angle_beta   90.00
_cell.angle_gamma   90.00
#
_symmetry.space_group_name_H-M   'P 1'
#
loop_
_entity.id
_entity.type
_entity.pdbx_description
1 polymer ?
#
loop_
_entity_poly.entity_id
_entity_poly.type
_entity_poly.pdbx_seq_one_letter_code
_entity_poly.pdbx_strand_id
1 'polypeptide(L)'
;MPTPTLAAMVETAARTHSDAVAVEDTGRTRDYGELLSDARAVAADIVAARARTVAVTGERSAALITAVVATVLADVRLVLIDPALPETRQTAMLKESDAELVLTAEPGDSGISAEPAPTDGPAGAEVRPGYIFFTSGTTSTPKAVDGPWAGIAHFTTWQRDTFGIGPGDRFAQLTGISFDVILRDLFTPLVSGATICVPPRDVATAAGGVPGWLETAGITVVHTVPSLAARWTSAPRDGRGTCDALRLTFFAGEPLPAAAVSGWRKRFGATRVVNLYGPTETTLAKFWQDVTEPLPGIQPVGRPLPGTCAALVDGEVWISTPYATRGYLNAPNEQADRFVGPPVGGADVFGEESADGDAGAIWYRTGDLGRLGEYGELHLLGRSDFQVKIDGNRVEPEGIAAALREYPAVRDAVVVAHRRSDGAVRLVCHYAADADTGDETELRRWAGERLPAAHVPSTLYRLDELPLTANGKVDRASLPEPRTPDTDAPDEGRDGLTQSVSEVFRSVLPDAPDRSDADFFQHGGSSLDAADLSVRLFAATGRRLEMGEIYQLRTPRAMAEALRDRPLGSQRGIPRSAHPDRTWLSPQQRRYRNVYLPRVNRSWSNMIALFALPDSTDAAAVEQALRIVLDRHESLRASFTPVDADPSADPEASLTLHQNFAPAHALAFAVDTVDLRTLPQSEQSARMEELRIAEANIPIEIDRAPLFRATVLLHHGEQATLLWNVHHMVSDGHSQRLLEQELTHLLNGVPEHLPELPIGYRDYIAWRERLAIDPSASEPHRRYWQEVFAEPYERPLLPARAETENAARGIAHQFPVPDDLRAEVAAFCREHGTTAFSVYFAAYTLMAHDLYERDDLVIGTPAAGRTRPEFQNLIGNFISLVGIRNRRGGAVDFPSLVRALQKSTVRAMENQDYQYDEVMADIGAAPDDDRFPLTTVFISLVEVPADQATGLRTPSHRDLGCEVKFDLMGYLRRAGDMVALDLHTRQGLLSPNRLEALAATFLNHLRTGLKEG
;
A
#
# COMPACT_ATOMS: atom_id res chain seq x y z
N MET A 1 41.34 -27.84 23.68
CA MET A 1 41.30 -28.78 22.53
C MET A 1 41.13 -27.95 21.28
N PRO A 2 41.76 -28.29 20.14
CA PRO A 2 41.53 -27.56 18.90
C PRO A 2 40.03 -27.61 18.54
N THR A 3 39.47 -26.49 18.11
CA THR A 3 38.07 -26.42 17.66
C THR A 3 37.89 -27.40 16.50
N PRO A 4 36.89 -28.31 16.54
CA PRO A 4 36.61 -29.22 15.43
C PRO A 4 36.36 -28.44 14.14
N THR A 5 36.65 -29.05 12.99
CA THR A 5 36.31 -28.44 11.70
C THR A 5 34.79 -28.31 11.57
N LEU A 6 34.31 -27.30 10.84
CA LEU A 6 32.87 -27.09 10.63
C LEU A 6 32.22 -28.34 10.02
N ALA A 7 32.88 -28.98 9.04
CA ALA A 7 32.46 -30.24 8.46
C ALA A 7 32.27 -31.34 9.53
N ALA A 8 33.26 -31.54 10.40
CA ALA A 8 33.17 -32.53 11.46
C ALA A 8 32.04 -32.23 12.47
N MET A 9 31.76 -30.96 12.74
CA MET A 9 30.65 -30.54 13.60
C MET A 9 29.29 -30.87 12.96
N VAL A 10 29.10 -30.50 11.69
CA VAL A 10 27.87 -30.80 10.94
C VAL A 10 27.65 -32.31 10.83
N GLU A 11 28.67 -33.08 10.48
CA GLU A 11 28.55 -34.53 10.40
C GLU A 11 28.26 -35.17 11.76
N THR A 12 28.83 -34.64 12.84
CA THR A 12 28.58 -35.16 14.19
C THR A 12 27.15 -34.87 14.63
N ALA A 13 26.65 -33.66 14.40
CA ALA A 13 25.27 -33.31 14.67
C ALA A 13 24.31 -34.19 13.85
N ALA A 14 24.59 -34.36 12.56
CA ALA A 14 23.76 -35.19 11.69
C ALA A 14 23.75 -36.68 12.08
N ARG A 15 24.88 -37.23 12.55
CA ARG A 15 24.91 -38.60 13.11
C ARG A 15 24.17 -38.71 14.44
N THR A 16 24.22 -37.66 15.27
CA THR A 16 23.63 -37.67 16.61
C THR A 16 22.11 -37.45 16.57
N HIS A 17 21.64 -36.67 15.59
CA HIS A 17 20.25 -36.24 15.45
C HIS A 17 19.67 -36.65 14.08
N SER A 18 20.07 -37.82 13.55
CA SER A 18 19.75 -38.25 12.18
C SER A 18 18.28 -38.10 11.81
N ASP A 19 17.36 -38.52 12.69
CA ASP A 19 15.91 -38.51 12.43
C ASP A 19 15.22 -37.19 12.86
N ALA A 20 15.98 -36.20 13.34
CA ALA A 20 15.43 -34.90 13.71
C ALA A 20 15.28 -34.00 12.48
N VAL A 21 14.30 -33.10 12.48
CA VAL A 21 14.08 -32.14 11.38
C VAL A 21 15.22 -31.11 11.35
N ALA A 22 16.01 -31.13 10.28
CA ALA A 22 17.06 -30.15 10.02
C ALA A 22 16.51 -28.90 9.34
N VAL A 23 15.64 -29.08 8.34
CA VAL A 23 15.06 -28.00 7.54
C VAL A 23 13.57 -28.19 7.39
N GLU A 24 12.81 -27.12 7.62
CA GLU A 24 11.39 -27.01 7.31
C GLU A 24 11.19 -25.91 6.26
N ASP A 25 10.65 -26.29 5.10
CA ASP A 25 10.48 -25.43 3.93
C ASP A 25 9.09 -25.67 3.34
N THR A 26 8.22 -24.64 3.36
CA THR A 26 6.87 -24.66 2.74
C THR A 26 6.04 -25.91 3.07
N GLY A 27 6.08 -26.34 4.34
CA GLY A 27 5.33 -27.51 4.84
C GLY A 27 5.98 -28.87 4.55
N ARG A 28 7.17 -28.87 3.93
CA ARG A 28 8.03 -30.05 3.78
C ARG A 28 9.12 -30.04 4.84
N THR A 29 9.53 -31.22 5.27
CA THR A 29 10.61 -31.40 6.24
C THR A 29 11.70 -32.25 5.63
N ARG A 30 12.96 -31.88 5.87
CA ARG A 30 14.11 -32.76 5.66
C ARG A 30 14.78 -33.04 6.99
N ASP A 31 15.06 -34.30 7.24
CA ASP A 31 15.83 -34.68 8.42
C ASP A 31 17.33 -34.47 8.22
N TYR A 32 18.10 -34.58 9.31
CA TYR A 32 19.55 -34.42 9.27
C TYR A 32 20.26 -35.50 8.45
N GLY A 33 19.74 -36.72 8.42
CA GLY A 33 20.29 -37.85 7.66
C GLY A 33 20.15 -37.63 6.15
N GLU A 34 18.96 -37.25 5.70
CA GLU A 34 18.62 -36.87 4.33
C GLU A 34 19.47 -35.69 3.87
N LEU A 35 19.50 -34.60 4.66
CA LEU A 35 20.30 -33.42 4.35
C LEU A 35 21.78 -33.76 4.16
N LEU A 36 22.35 -34.58 5.06
CA LEU A 36 23.75 -35.00 4.98
C LEU A 36 24.00 -35.91 3.76
N SER A 37 23.08 -36.82 3.46
CA SER A 37 23.19 -37.72 2.31
C SER A 37 23.22 -36.92 1.01
N ASP A 38 22.28 -36.00 0.82
CA ASP A 38 22.19 -35.15 -0.36
C ASP A 38 23.41 -34.24 -0.49
N ALA A 39 23.82 -33.60 0.61
CA ALA A 39 24.99 -32.72 0.60
C ALA A 39 26.29 -33.48 0.28
N ARG A 40 26.41 -34.75 0.69
CA ARG A 40 27.56 -35.60 0.34
C ARG A 40 27.59 -35.97 -1.14
N ALA A 41 26.43 -36.21 -1.75
CA ALA A 41 26.36 -36.46 -3.19
C ALA A 41 26.86 -35.24 -3.97
N VAL A 42 26.37 -34.05 -3.64
CA VAL A 42 26.81 -32.79 -4.25
C VAL A 42 28.29 -32.51 -3.96
N ALA A 43 28.77 -32.80 -2.74
CA ALA A 43 30.18 -32.65 -2.39
C ALA A 43 31.09 -33.56 -3.23
N ALA A 44 30.64 -34.78 -3.54
CA ALA A 44 31.36 -35.70 -4.41
C ALA A 44 31.47 -35.14 -5.85
N ASP A 45 30.42 -34.50 -6.34
CA ASP A 45 30.41 -33.84 -7.66
C ASP A 45 31.37 -32.65 -7.70
N ILE A 46 31.41 -31.82 -6.64
CA ILE A 46 32.39 -30.72 -6.49
C ILE A 46 33.83 -31.26 -6.56
N VAL A 47 34.12 -32.32 -5.80
CA VAL A 47 35.45 -32.95 -5.75
C VAL A 47 35.81 -33.57 -7.10
N ALA A 48 34.85 -34.21 -7.79
CA ALA A 48 35.05 -34.78 -9.11
C ALA A 48 35.35 -33.70 -10.16
N ALA A 49 34.70 -32.54 -10.08
CA ALA A 49 34.97 -31.36 -10.90
C ALA A 49 36.33 -30.70 -10.57
N ARG A 50 36.96 -31.07 -9.44
CA ARG A 50 38.20 -30.47 -8.91
C ARG A 50 38.08 -28.97 -8.66
N ALA A 51 36.86 -28.49 -8.39
CA ALA A 51 36.61 -27.09 -8.13
C ALA A 51 37.11 -26.70 -6.74
N ARG A 52 37.88 -25.62 -6.64
CA ARG A 52 38.41 -25.09 -5.37
C ARG A 52 37.62 -23.91 -4.84
N THR A 53 36.99 -23.16 -5.74
CA THR A 53 36.03 -22.10 -5.42
C THR A 53 34.70 -22.43 -6.09
N VAL A 54 33.65 -22.51 -5.29
CA VAL A 54 32.30 -22.87 -5.73
C VAL A 54 31.34 -21.75 -5.41
N ALA A 55 30.73 -21.19 -6.46
CA ALA A 55 29.63 -20.28 -6.33
C ALA A 55 28.33 -21.03 -6.10
N VAL A 56 27.49 -20.54 -5.21
CA VAL A 56 26.15 -21.06 -4.97
C VAL A 56 25.15 -19.92 -5.17
N THR A 57 24.15 -20.14 -6.02
CA THR A 57 23.06 -19.21 -6.30
C THR A 57 21.72 -19.92 -6.18
N GLY A 58 20.67 -19.19 -5.82
CA GLY A 58 19.32 -19.73 -5.69
C GLY A 58 18.51 -19.00 -4.62
N GLU A 59 17.21 -19.29 -4.60
CA GLU A 59 16.33 -18.76 -3.56
C GLU A 59 16.43 -19.55 -2.25
N ARG A 60 16.00 -18.93 -1.16
CA ARG A 60 15.96 -19.56 0.17
C ARG A 60 15.10 -20.83 0.11
N SER A 61 15.76 -21.96 0.32
CA SER A 61 15.14 -23.27 0.16
C SER A 61 16.00 -24.34 0.82
N ALA A 62 15.43 -25.54 1.00
CA ALA A 62 16.22 -26.70 1.42
C ALA A 62 17.38 -27.00 0.44
N ALA A 63 17.18 -26.81 -0.87
CA ALA A 63 18.22 -27.02 -1.88
C ALA A 63 19.41 -26.07 -1.73
N LEU A 64 19.15 -24.79 -1.43
CA LEU A 64 20.22 -23.81 -1.17
C LEU A 64 21.04 -24.22 0.05
N ILE A 65 20.37 -24.66 1.12
CA ILE A 65 21.02 -25.12 2.34
C ILE A 65 21.87 -26.37 2.05
N THR A 66 21.35 -27.33 1.30
CA THR A 66 22.10 -28.52 0.86
C THR A 66 23.35 -28.15 0.07
N ALA A 67 23.25 -27.24 -0.91
CA ALA A 67 24.39 -26.80 -1.71
C ALA A 67 25.48 -26.12 -0.87
N VAL A 68 25.07 -25.26 0.08
CA VAL A 68 26.00 -24.61 1.02
C VAL A 68 26.70 -25.64 1.91
N VAL A 69 25.96 -26.59 2.48
CA VAL A 69 26.56 -27.66 3.30
C VAL A 69 27.53 -28.51 2.47
N ALA A 70 27.20 -28.80 1.21
CA ALA A 70 28.06 -29.55 0.31
C ALA A 70 29.44 -28.89 0.13
N THR A 71 29.50 -27.55 0.02
CA THR A 71 30.79 -26.83 -0.07
C THR A 71 31.66 -26.96 1.17
N VAL A 72 31.05 -27.06 2.36
CA VAL A 72 31.78 -27.31 3.62
C VAL A 72 32.30 -28.74 3.66
N LEU A 73 31.49 -29.71 3.22
CA LEU A 73 31.88 -31.13 3.19
C LEU A 73 32.96 -31.42 2.14
N ALA A 74 32.94 -30.71 1.00
CA ALA A 74 33.97 -30.78 -0.02
C ALA A 74 35.26 -30.04 0.39
N ASP A 75 35.25 -29.30 1.50
CA ASP A 75 36.34 -28.46 1.98
C ASP A 75 36.86 -27.49 0.90
N VAL A 76 35.93 -26.76 0.27
CA VAL A 76 36.23 -25.77 -0.78
C VAL A 76 35.95 -24.35 -0.29
N ARG A 77 36.27 -23.36 -1.12
CA ARG A 77 35.89 -21.96 -0.89
C ARG A 77 34.50 -21.68 -1.45
N LEU A 78 33.54 -21.35 -0.59
CA LEU A 78 32.17 -20.97 -0.96
C LEU A 78 32.10 -19.50 -1.37
N VAL A 79 31.32 -19.17 -2.38
CA VAL A 79 30.83 -17.80 -2.63
C VAL A 79 29.32 -17.82 -2.85
N LEU A 80 28.58 -16.98 -2.13
CA LEU A 80 27.12 -16.85 -2.35
C LEU A 80 26.84 -15.72 -3.32
N ILE A 81 26.06 -16.03 -4.37
CA ILE A 81 25.64 -15.07 -5.39
C ILE A 81 24.13 -14.94 -5.33
N ASP A 82 23.66 -13.74 -4.99
CA ASP A 82 22.23 -13.46 -4.87
C ASP A 82 21.59 -13.27 -6.26
N PRO A 83 20.61 -14.11 -6.66
CA PRO A 83 19.99 -14.02 -7.97
C PRO A 83 19.18 -12.72 -8.16
N ALA A 84 18.85 -12.02 -7.08
CA ALA A 84 18.18 -10.71 -7.14
C ALA A 84 19.14 -9.56 -7.47
N LEU A 85 20.45 -9.78 -7.48
CA LEU A 85 21.42 -8.76 -7.89
C LEU A 85 21.44 -8.59 -9.41
N PRO A 86 21.78 -7.40 -9.94
CA PRO A 86 21.94 -7.21 -11.38
C PRO A 86 22.98 -8.16 -11.98
N GLU A 87 22.74 -8.69 -13.18
CA GLU A 87 23.64 -9.66 -13.84
C GLU A 87 25.08 -9.17 -13.90
N THR A 88 25.30 -7.88 -14.22
CA THR A 88 26.67 -7.31 -14.30
C THR A 88 27.42 -7.43 -12.98
N ARG A 89 26.70 -7.30 -11.86
CA ARG A 89 27.26 -7.44 -10.51
C ARG A 89 27.51 -8.90 -10.16
N GLN A 90 26.59 -9.79 -10.52
CA GLN A 90 26.80 -11.23 -10.36
C GLN A 90 28.06 -11.69 -11.12
N THR A 91 28.23 -11.25 -12.37
CA THR A 91 29.45 -11.54 -13.16
C THR A 91 30.70 -10.96 -12.53
N ALA A 92 30.66 -9.72 -12.02
CA ALA A 92 31.79 -9.12 -11.33
C ALA A 92 32.19 -9.90 -10.06
N MET A 93 31.20 -10.35 -9.28
CA MET A 93 31.43 -11.18 -8.09
C MET A 93 32.02 -12.54 -8.46
N LEU A 94 31.49 -13.23 -9.47
CA LEU A 94 32.04 -14.50 -9.95
C LEU A 94 33.51 -14.36 -10.36
N LYS A 95 33.82 -13.30 -11.12
CA LYS A 95 35.20 -12.99 -11.55
C LYS A 95 36.11 -12.66 -10.37
N GLU A 96 35.68 -11.79 -9.46
CA GLU A 96 36.47 -11.34 -8.32
C GLU A 96 36.73 -12.48 -7.31
N SER A 97 35.82 -13.45 -7.23
CA SER A 97 35.96 -14.64 -6.38
C SER A 97 36.84 -15.76 -6.96
N ASP A 98 37.20 -15.68 -8.24
CA ASP A 98 37.77 -16.80 -9.01
C ASP A 98 36.92 -18.09 -8.90
N ALA A 99 35.59 -17.96 -9.03
CA ALA A 99 34.70 -19.11 -9.02
C ALA A 99 35.01 -20.05 -10.18
N GLU A 100 35.12 -21.35 -9.91
CA GLU A 100 35.42 -22.40 -10.90
C GLU A 100 34.16 -23.20 -11.28
N LEU A 101 33.21 -23.31 -10.35
CA LEU A 101 31.95 -24.01 -10.51
C LEU A 101 30.80 -23.17 -9.95
N VAL A 102 29.65 -23.17 -10.62
CA VAL A 102 28.41 -22.55 -10.13
C VAL A 102 27.40 -23.67 -9.85
N LEU A 103 26.91 -23.70 -8.61
CA LEU A 103 25.80 -24.53 -8.19
C LEU A 103 24.52 -23.68 -8.15
N THR A 104 23.50 -24.08 -8.91
CA THR A 104 22.19 -23.42 -8.91
C THR A 104 21.20 -24.28 -8.14
N ALA A 105 20.68 -23.72 -7.05
CA ALA A 105 19.69 -24.36 -6.19
C ALA A 105 18.28 -23.93 -6.59
N GLU A 106 17.56 -24.83 -7.27
CA GLU A 106 16.17 -24.60 -7.68
C GLU A 106 15.18 -24.87 -6.53
N PRO A 107 14.11 -24.06 -6.38
CA PRO A 107 13.07 -24.30 -5.37
C PRO A 107 12.22 -25.56 -5.69
N GLY A 108 12.06 -26.48 -4.73
CA GLY A 108 11.24 -27.69 -4.89
C GLY A 108 11.97 -29.02 -4.58
N ASP A 109 11.49 -30.15 -5.13
CA ASP A 109 12.02 -31.51 -4.84
C ASP A 109 13.19 -31.96 -5.73
N SER A 110 13.66 -31.18 -6.70
CA SER A 110 14.87 -31.52 -7.48
C SER A 110 15.29 -30.31 -8.33
N GLY A 111 16.53 -29.86 -8.38
CA GLY A 111 17.77 -30.35 -7.78
C GLY A 111 18.84 -29.25 -7.84
N ILE A 112 20.06 -29.59 -7.42
CA ILE A 112 21.22 -28.70 -7.54
C ILE A 112 21.87 -29.02 -8.89
N SER A 113 21.87 -28.07 -9.82
CA SER A 113 22.64 -28.19 -11.06
C SER A 113 24.04 -27.63 -10.84
N ALA A 114 25.01 -28.16 -11.58
CA ALA A 114 26.40 -27.74 -11.51
C ALA A 114 26.90 -27.41 -12.91
N GLU A 115 27.39 -26.18 -13.09
CA GLU A 115 27.92 -25.70 -14.36
C GLU A 115 29.29 -25.05 -14.16
N PRO A 116 30.23 -25.17 -15.13
CA PRO A 116 31.49 -24.43 -15.07
C PRO A 116 31.23 -22.92 -15.02
N ALA A 117 31.95 -22.21 -14.15
CA ALA A 117 31.79 -20.77 -14.05
C ALA A 117 32.30 -20.07 -15.34
N PRO A 118 31.64 -18.99 -15.81
CA PRO A 118 32.00 -18.29 -17.03
C PRO A 118 33.17 -17.33 -16.83
N THR A 119 34.31 -17.81 -16.31
CA THR A 119 35.48 -16.96 -16.03
C THR A 119 36.79 -17.57 -16.55
N ASP A 120 37.65 -16.73 -17.12
CA ASP A 120 39.06 -17.05 -17.45
C ASP A 120 39.96 -16.72 -16.23
N GLY A 121 39.60 -17.23 -15.04
CA GLY A 121 40.29 -16.89 -13.79
C GLY A 121 41.79 -17.23 -13.81
N PRO A 122 42.66 -16.40 -13.21
CA PRO A 122 44.11 -16.59 -13.25
C PRO A 122 44.52 -17.89 -12.55
N ALA A 123 45.10 -18.81 -13.32
CA ALA A 123 45.76 -20.00 -12.78
C ALA A 123 47.04 -19.58 -12.03
N GLY A 124 46.99 -19.47 -10.69
CA GLY A 124 48.24 -19.26 -9.95
C GLY A 124 48.20 -19.07 -8.43
N ALA A 125 47.10 -18.59 -7.83
CA ALA A 125 47.06 -18.35 -6.38
C ALA A 125 46.69 -19.62 -5.58
N GLU A 126 47.26 -19.77 -4.38
CA GLU A 126 46.90 -20.82 -3.42
C GLU A 126 45.48 -20.55 -2.89
N VAL A 127 44.49 -21.31 -3.37
CA VAL A 127 43.09 -21.23 -2.89
C VAL A 127 42.97 -22.07 -1.63
N ARG A 128 42.53 -21.45 -0.52
CA ARG A 128 42.31 -22.13 0.76
C ARG A 128 40.81 -22.28 1.03
N PRO A 129 40.37 -23.39 1.65
CA PRO A 129 38.97 -23.62 2.00
C PRO A 129 38.42 -22.52 2.90
N GLY A 130 37.15 -22.17 2.73
CA GLY A 130 36.54 -21.05 3.43
C GLY A 130 35.32 -20.50 2.72
N TYR A 131 35.07 -19.21 2.87
CA TYR A 131 33.96 -18.51 2.25
C TYR A 131 34.40 -17.12 1.78
N ILE A 132 33.69 -16.58 0.79
CA ILE A 132 33.83 -15.21 0.32
C ILE A 132 32.50 -14.49 0.55
N PHE A 133 32.57 -13.33 1.21
CA PHE A 133 31.51 -12.32 1.16
C PHE A 133 32.02 -11.03 0.55
N PHE A 134 31.12 -10.33 -0.12
CA PHE A 134 31.43 -9.07 -0.76
C PHE A 134 31.00 -7.90 0.11
N THR A 135 31.92 -6.97 0.33
CA THR A 135 31.64 -5.69 0.97
C THR A 135 31.66 -4.56 -0.06
N SER A 136 31.09 -3.40 0.30
CA SER A 136 31.15 -2.21 -0.55
C SER A 136 32.59 -1.71 -0.68
N GLY A 137 33.04 -1.58 -1.92
CA GLY A 137 34.36 -1.06 -2.25
C GLY A 137 34.42 0.46 -2.22
N THR A 138 35.63 1.01 -2.05
CA THR A 138 35.97 2.41 -2.37
C THR A 138 35.96 2.64 -3.88
N THR A 139 36.07 1.57 -4.66
CA THR A 139 35.89 1.49 -6.10
C THR A 139 34.51 0.90 -6.44
N SER A 140 34.06 1.05 -7.68
CA SER A 140 32.80 0.45 -8.19
C SER A 140 32.79 -1.09 -8.13
N THR A 141 33.97 -1.72 -7.97
CA THR A 141 34.14 -3.17 -7.87
C THR A 141 33.89 -3.68 -6.44
N PRO A 142 33.07 -4.73 -6.25
CA PRO A 142 32.85 -5.37 -4.95
C PRO A 142 34.17 -5.89 -4.34
N LYS A 143 34.38 -5.73 -3.02
CA LYS A 143 35.58 -6.24 -2.33
C LYS A 143 35.32 -7.65 -1.78
N ALA A 144 36.02 -8.65 -2.31
CA ALA A 144 35.94 -10.04 -1.83
C ALA A 144 36.74 -10.24 -0.54
N VAL A 145 36.04 -10.49 0.57
CA VAL A 145 36.63 -10.84 1.87
C VAL A 145 36.72 -12.36 1.99
N ASP A 146 37.94 -12.91 2.12
CA ASP A 146 38.19 -14.37 2.21
C ASP A 146 38.26 -14.83 3.67
N GLY A 147 37.22 -15.52 4.15
CA GLY A 147 37.12 -16.02 5.52
C GLY A 147 37.38 -17.52 5.65
N PRO A 148 38.08 -18.00 6.70
CA PRO A 148 38.24 -19.42 6.97
C PRO A 148 37.02 -20.06 7.65
N TRP A 149 36.73 -21.33 7.36
CA TRP A 149 35.67 -22.09 8.05
C TRP A 149 35.85 -22.16 9.57
N ALA A 150 37.08 -22.08 10.06
CA ALA A 150 37.40 -22.05 11.48
C ALA A 150 36.74 -20.88 12.22
N GLY A 151 36.55 -19.73 11.56
CA GLY A 151 35.88 -18.59 12.19
C GLY A 151 34.38 -18.79 12.36
N ILE A 152 33.73 -19.45 11.40
CA ILE A 152 32.32 -19.86 11.52
C ILE A 152 32.18 -20.93 12.61
N ALA A 153 33.04 -21.95 12.61
CA ALA A 153 33.03 -23.00 13.62
C ALA A 153 33.21 -22.44 15.06
N HIS A 154 34.11 -21.47 15.23
CA HIS A 154 34.29 -20.77 16.50
C HIS A 154 33.01 -20.04 16.92
N PHE A 155 32.44 -19.22 16.04
CA PHE A 155 31.25 -18.43 16.36
C PHE A 155 30.03 -19.30 16.67
N THR A 156 29.76 -20.33 15.86
CA THR A 156 28.59 -21.20 16.06
C THR A 156 28.72 -22.05 17.32
N THR A 157 29.94 -22.51 17.66
CA THR A 157 30.22 -23.19 18.93
C THR A 157 29.93 -22.26 20.12
N TRP A 158 30.50 -21.05 20.09
CA TRP A 158 30.27 -20.07 21.15
C TRP A 158 28.79 -19.75 21.32
N GLN A 159 28.08 -19.48 20.22
CA GLN A 159 26.67 -19.11 20.27
C GLN A 159 25.83 -20.27 20.81
N ARG A 160 26.06 -21.50 20.34
CA ARG A 160 25.38 -22.69 20.82
C ARG A 160 25.53 -22.85 22.33
N ASP A 161 26.78 -22.82 22.81
CA ASP A 161 27.10 -23.13 24.21
C ASP A 161 26.63 -22.00 25.14
N THR A 162 26.78 -20.73 24.73
CA THR A 162 26.43 -19.55 25.54
C THR A 162 24.92 -19.36 25.69
N PHE A 163 24.16 -19.68 24.65
CA PHE A 163 22.71 -19.47 24.64
C PHE A 163 21.90 -20.77 24.78
N GLY A 164 22.59 -21.90 24.98
CA GLY A 164 21.97 -23.22 25.12
C GLY A 164 21.09 -23.55 23.94
N ILE A 165 21.60 -23.37 22.72
CA ILE A 165 20.86 -23.72 21.50
C ILE A 165 20.99 -25.22 21.26
N GLY A 166 19.88 -25.89 20.96
CA GLY A 166 19.89 -27.35 20.80
C GLY A 166 18.64 -27.91 20.15
N PRO A 167 18.42 -29.23 20.25
CA PRO A 167 17.19 -29.86 19.75
C PRO A 167 15.95 -29.23 20.37
N GLY A 168 14.98 -28.88 19.52
CA GLY A 168 13.75 -28.16 19.91
C GLY A 168 13.79 -26.65 19.63
N ASP A 169 14.96 -26.07 19.38
CA ASP A 169 15.04 -24.70 18.87
C ASP A 169 14.69 -24.63 17.37
N ARG A 170 14.07 -23.51 16.99
CA ARG A 170 13.58 -23.23 15.63
C ARG A 170 14.12 -21.88 15.20
N PHE A 171 14.98 -21.88 14.18
CA PHE A 171 15.67 -20.72 13.64
C PHE A 171 14.93 -20.17 12.43
N ALA A 172 14.60 -18.89 12.44
CA ALA A 172 14.05 -18.22 11.27
C ALA A 172 15.16 -17.87 10.25
N GLN A 173 15.07 -18.41 9.04
CA GLN A 173 15.99 -18.08 7.94
C GLN A 173 15.50 -16.82 7.20
N LEU A 174 15.66 -15.66 7.86
CA LEU A 174 15.24 -14.35 7.32
C LEU A 174 16.38 -13.56 6.64
N THR A 175 17.63 -13.93 6.94
CA THR A 175 18.83 -13.25 6.43
C THR A 175 19.00 -13.49 4.92
N GLY A 176 19.26 -12.42 4.16
CA GLY A 176 19.56 -12.50 2.73
C GLY A 176 20.92 -13.17 2.45
N ILE A 177 21.06 -13.81 1.29
CA ILE A 177 22.24 -14.63 0.97
C ILE A 177 23.49 -13.78 0.68
N SER A 178 23.30 -12.47 0.46
CA SER A 178 24.37 -11.49 0.30
C SER A 178 25.11 -11.13 1.60
N PHE A 179 24.61 -11.55 2.78
CA PHE A 179 25.18 -11.19 4.08
C PHE A 179 25.85 -12.38 4.75
N ASP A 180 27.03 -12.16 5.34
CA ASP A 180 27.80 -13.19 6.05
C ASP A 180 27.02 -13.87 7.19
N VAL A 181 26.10 -13.15 7.81
CA VAL A 181 25.23 -13.67 8.87
C VAL A 181 24.35 -14.83 8.41
N ILE A 182 24.16 -15.05 7.10
CA ILE A 182 23.51 -16.27 6.62
C ILE A 182 24.25 -17.53 7.09
N LEU A 183 25.58 -17.52 7.13
CA LEU A 183 26.35 -18.68 7.58
C LEU A 183 26.09 -18.97 9.07
N ARG A 184 25.83 -17.94 9.88
CA ARG A 184 25.37 -18.14 11.26
C ARG A 184 23.99 -18.79 11.27
N ASP A 185 23.03 -18.26 10.53
CA ASP A 185 21.63 -18.73 10.53
C ASP A 185 21.51 -20.16 9.99
N LEU A 186 22.45 -20.60 9.15
CA LEU A 186 22.53 -21.98 8.68
C LEU A 186 23.31 -22.88 9.63
N PHE A 187 24.54 -22.51 9.98
CA PHE A 187 25.42 -23.45 10.69
C PHE A 187 25.18 -23.52 12.20
N THR A 188 24.68 -22.46 12.84
CA THR A 188 24.34 -22.54 14.28
C THR A 188 23.28 -23.62 14.55
N PRO A 189 22.13 -23.66 13.85
CA PRO A 189 21.18 -24.74 14.06
C PRO A 189 21.75 -26.11 13.64
N LEU A 190 22.44 -26.20 12.49
CA LEU A 190 22.97 -27.46 11.96
C LEU A 190 24.06 -28.12 12.82
N VAL A 191 24.80 -27.37 13.63
CA VAL A 191 25.78 -27.95 14.57
C VAL A 191 25.20 -28.20 15.96
N SER A 192 23.93 -27.85 16.17
CA SER A 192 23.24 -27.91 17.47
C SER A 192 22.08 -28.92 17.49
N GLY A 193 21.66 -29.45 16.34
CA GLY A 193 20.48 -30.32 16.25
C GLY A 193 19.15 -29.55 16.24
N ALA A 194 19.17 -28.24 16.04
CA ALA A 194 17.99 -27.38 15.92
C ALA A 194 17.42 -27.40 14.49
N THR A 195 16.24 -26.82 14.29
CA THR A 195 15.56 -26.77 12.99
C THR A 195 15.73 -25.40 12.32
N ILE A 196 16.09 -25.38 11.04
CA ILE A 196 16.00 -24.18 10.19
C ILE A 196 14.60 -24.10 9.60
N CYS A 197 13.91 -22.99 9.82
CA CYS A 197 12.58 -22.71 9.28
C CYS A 197 12.68 -21.65 8.18
N VAL A 198 12.35 -22.05 6.95
CA VAL A 198 12.30 -21.16 5.80
C VAL A 198 10.89 -20.55 5.71
N PRO A 199 10.75 -19.21 5.69
CA PRO A 199 9.45 -18.57 5.54
C PRO A 199 8.86 -18.84 4.15
N PRO A 200 7.53 -19.04 4.02
CA PRO A 200 6.86 -19.01 2.73
C PRO A 200 7.15 -17.71 1.95
N ARG A 201 7.16 -17.80 0.61
CA ARG A 201 7.54 -16.70 -0.29
C ARG A 201 6.71 -15.42 -0.11
N ASP A 202 5.46 -15.56 0.33
CA ASP A 202 4.47 -14.51 0.51
C ASP A 202 4.42 -13.92 1.92
N VAL A 203 5.25 -14.38 2.87
CA VAL A 203 5.25 -13.89 4.26
C VAL A 203 5.44 -12.37 4.36
N ALA A 204 6.21 -11.77 3.44
CA ALA A 204 6.40 -10.32 3.43
C ALA A 204 5.13 -9.53 3.02
N THR A 205 4.22 -10.18 2.30
CA THR A 205 2.99 -9.61 1.74
C THR A 205 1.72 -10.12 2.43
N ALA A 206 1.81 -11.16 3.25
CA ALA A 206 0.69 -11.78 3.96
C ALA A 206 0.19 -10.93 5.14
N ALA A 207 -1.10 -11.10 5.48
CA ALA A 207 -1.71 -10.49 6.67
C ALA A 207 -0.97 -10.95 7.95
N GLY A 208 -0.55 -10.00 8.79
CA GLY A 208 0.30 -10.27 9.96
C GLY A 208 1.81 -10.36 9.68
N GLY A 209 2.22 -10.42 8.40
CA GLY A 209 3.60 -10.34 7.93
C GLY A 209 4.57 -11.34 8.57
N VAL A 210 5.86 -10.97 8.59
CA VAL A 210 6.91 -11.70 9.34
C VAL A 210 6.54 -11.92 10.81
N PRO A 211 6.00 -10.92 11.57
CA PRO A 211 5.60 -11.14 12.96
C PRO A 211 4.60 -12.28 13.18
N GLY A 212 3.57 -12.35 12.33
CA GLY A 212 2.57 -13.42 12.39
C GLY A 212 3.17 -14.78 12.03
N TRP A 213 4.07 -14.81 11.04
CA TRP A 213 4.79 -16.05 10.70
C TRP A 213 5.72 -16.53 11.83
N LEU A 214 6.45 -15.64 12.50
CA LEU A 214 7.28 -16.01 13.65
C LEU A 214 6.45 -16.70 14.75
N GLU A 215 5.23 -16.21 14.98
CA GLU A 215 4.26 -16.77 15.93
C GLU A 215 3.75 -18.14 15.48
N THR A 216 3.25 -18.25 14.25
CA THR A 216 2.63 -19.50 13.75
C THR A 216 3.65 -20.61 13.51
N ALA A 217 4.85 -20.28 13.06
CA ALA A 217 5.93 -21.24 12.85
C ALA A 217 6.64 -21.63 14.17
N GLY A 218 6.27 -21.04 15.30
CA GLY A 218 6.83 -21.34 16.62
C GLY A 218 8.33 -21.05 16.71
N ILE A 219 8.78 -19.95 16.11
CA ILE A 219 10.20 -19.60 16.05
C ILE A 219 10.73 -19.29 17.46
N THR A 220 11.86 -19.91 17.82
CA THR A 220 12.50 -19.71 19.14
C THR A 220 13.71 -18.79 19.08
N VAL A 221 14.36 -18.73 17.91
CA VAL A 221 15.55 -17.89 17.67
C VAL A 221 15.40 -17.11 16.38
N VAL A 222 15.55 -15.79 16.47
CA VAL A 222 15.51 -14.88 15.31
C VAL A 222 16.68 -13.92 15.33
N HIS A 223 17.13 -13.54 14.14
CA HIS A 223 18.06 -12.46 13.92
C HIS A 223 17.48 -11.43 12.98
N THR A 224 17.66 -10.15 13.30
CA THR A 224 17.17 -9.03 12.51
C THR A 224 17.97 -7.77 12.82
N VAL A 225 17.72 -6.71 12.06
CA VAL A 225 18.31 -5.39 12.29
C VAL A 225 17.28 -4.46 12.96
N PRO A 226 17.72 -3.48 13.76
CA PRO A 226 16.84 -2.52 14.43
C PRO A 226 15.80 -1.85 13.52
N SER A 227 16.18 -1.39 12.33
CA SER A 227 15.27 -0.77 11.35
C SER A 227 14.12 -1.70 10.94
N LEU A 228 14.43 -2.95 10.61
CA LEU A 228 13.47 -3.95 10.19
C LEU A 228 12.55 -4.37 11.35
N ALA A 229 13.10 -4.50 12.56
CA ALA A 229 12.31 -4.75 13.75
C ALA A 229 11.34 -3.61 14.08
N ALA A 230 11.74 -2.35 13.89
CA ALA A 230 10.84 -1.21 14.08
C ALA A 230 9.63 -1.31 13.12
N ARG A 231 9.85 -1.66 11.85
CA ARG A 231 8.78 -1.88 10.86
C ARG A 231 7.84 -3.02 11.26
N TRP A 232 8.39 -4.10 11.80
CA TRP A 232 7.62 -5.26 12.27
C TRP A 232 6.82 -4.97 13.55
N THR A 233 7.23 -3.98 14.33
CA THR A 233 6.59 -3.63 15.61
C THR A 233 5.71 -2.39 15.57
N SER A 234 5.70 -1.64 14.46
CA SER A 234 4.81 -0.49 14.23
C SER A 234 3.39 -0.91 13.78
N ALA A 235 3.21 -2.13 13.29
CA ALA A 235 1.90 -2.66 12.90
C ALA A 235 1.02 -2.94 14.14
N PRO A 236 -0.28 -2.54 14.16
CA PRO A 236 -1.20 -2.87 15.24
C PRO A 236 -1.33 -4.39 15.45
N ARG A 237 -1.51 -4.80 16.70
CA ARG A 237 -1.67 -6.22 17.08
C ARG A 237 -3.14 -6.62 16.98
N ASP A 238 -3.46 -7.58 16.11
CA ASP A 238 -4.81 -8.17 16.01
C ASP A 238 -5.05 -9.16 17.18
N GLY A 239 -5.21 -8.66 18.42
CA GLY A 239 -5.65 -9.48 19.56
C GLY A 239 -4.58 -10.21 20.42
N ARG A 240 -5.05 -10.94 21.44
CA ARG A 240 -4.39 -11.26 22.74
C ARG A 240 -3.45 -12.49 22.76
N GLY A 241 -2.67 -12.78 21.72
CA GLY A 241 -1.66 -13.86 21.77
C GLY A 241 -0.27 -13.31 22.11
N THR A 242 0.39 -13.82 23.16
CA THR A 242 1.84 -13.63 23.38
C THR A 242 2.63 -14.64 22.54
N CYS A 243 3.68 -14.19 21.86
CA CYS A 243 4.59 -15.06 21.13
C CYS A 243 5.56 -15.76 22.11
N ASP A 244 5.02 -16.62 22.98
CA ASP A 244 5.78 -17.19 24.11
C ASP A 244 6.92 -18.13 23.68
N ALA A 245 6.92 -18.57 22.41
CA ALA A 245 7.97 -19.43 21.87
C ALA A 245 9.30 -18.69 21.64
N LEU A 246 9.27 -17.37 21.36
CA LEU A 246 10.45 -16.62 20.96
C LEU A 246 11.34 -16.29 22.17
N ARG A 247 12.35 -17.12 22.42
CA ARG A 247 13.25 -16.95 23.59
C ARG A 247 14.49 -16.09 23.32
N LEU A 248 15.02 -16.08 22.09
CA LEU A 248 16.25 -15.37 21.75
C LEU A 248 16.06 -14.48 20.52
N THR A 249 16.42 -13.21 20.66
CA THR A 249 16.48 -12.25 19.54
C THR A 249 17.87 -11.66 19.46
N PHE A 250 18.52 -11.83 18.32
CA PHE A 250 19.82 -11.23 18.04
C PHE A 250 19.63 -10.00 17.14
N PHE A 251 20.15 -8.86 17.57
CA PHE A 251 20.30 -7.68 16.75
C PHE A 251 21.76 -7.52 16.37
N ALA A 252 22.03 -7.29 15.09
CA ALA A 252 23.36 -6.96 14.60
C ALA A 252 23.23 -5.96 13.46
N GLY A 253 24.37 -5.45 12.99
CA GLY A 253 24.41 -4.69 11.75
C GLY A 253 23.97 -3.22 11.87
N GLU A 254 23.28 -2.76 12.90
CA GLU A 254 22.99 -1.31 13.11
C GLU A 254 23.08 -0.94 14.59
N PRO A 255 23.26 0.36 14.93
CA PRO A 255 23.08 0.82 16.31
C PRO A 255 21.71 0.41 16.83
N LEU A 256 21.67 -0.25 18.00
CA LEU A 256 20.43 -0.72 18.61
C LEU A 256 19.86 0.35 19.57
N PRO A 257 18.80 1.10 19.20
CA PRO A 257 18.19 2.06 20.11
C PRO A 257 17.31 1.37 21.15
N ALA A 258 17.17 1.99 22.32
CA ALA A 258 16.26 1.55 23.38
C ALA A 258 14.83 1.32 22.87
N ALA A 259 14.35 2.20 22.00
CA ALA A 259 13.02 2.12 21.41
C ALA A 259 12.78 0.82 20.62
N ALA A 260 13.78 0.33 19.88
CA ALA A 260 13.67 -0.93 19.15
C ALA A 260 13.57 -2.13 20.10
N VAL A 261 14.37 -2.13 21.19
CA VAL A 261 14.31 -3.16 22.24
C VAL A 261 12.95 -3.16 22.93
N SER A 262 12.45 -1.99 23.33
CA SER A 262 11.15 -1.84 23.98
C SER A 262 10.00 -2.23 23.06
N GLY A 263 10.02 -1.79 21.80
CA GLY A 263 9.03 -2.16 20.79
C GLY A 263 9.00 -3.67 20.54
N TRP A 264 10.18 -4.29 20.41
CA TRP A 264 10.33 -5.72 20.23
C TRP A 264 9.74 -6.52 21.40
N ARG A 265 10.10 -6.17 22.63
CA ARG A 265 9.56 -6.81 23.84
C ARG A 265 8.06 -6.60 24.01
N LYS A 266 7.54 -5.43 23.62
CA LYS A 266 6.10 -5.17 23.61
C LYS A 266 5.37 -6.08 22.62
N ARG A 267 5.97 -6.36 21.44
CA ARG A 267 5.38 -7.23 20.41
C ARG A 267 5.50 -8.71 20.75
N PHE A 268 6.66 -9.19 21.16
CA PHE A 268 6.95 -10.63 21.29
C PHE A 268 7.10 -11.12 22.73
N GLY A 269 6.92 -10.27 23.75
CA GLY A 269 7.06 -10.64 25.16
C GLY A 269 8.50 -10.52 25.68
N ALA A 270 8.79 -11.15 26.82
CA ALA A 270 10.08 -11.05 27.51
C ALA A 270 11.20 -11.91 26.87
N THR A 271 11.39 -11.77 25.56
CA THR A 271 12.51 -12.41 24.84
C THR A 271 13.85 -11.84 25.29
N ARG A 272 14.89 -12.69 25.34
CA ARG A 272 16.26 -12.27 25.63
C ARG A 272 16.83 -11.60 24.38
N VAL A 273 17.16 -10.32 24.52
CA VAL A 273 17.63 -9.47 23.42
C VAL A 273 19.15 -9.35 23.52
N VAL A 274 19.84 -9.76 22.46
CA VAL A 274 21.31 -9.77 22.40
C VAL A 274 21.75 -8.80 21.31
N ASN A 275 22.55 -7.80 21.67
CA ASN A 275 23.18 -6.90 20.72
C ASN A 275 24.53 -7.48 20.30
N LEU A 276 24.77 -7.63 19.00
CA LEU A 276 25.98 -8.19 18.42
C LEU A 276 26.70 -7.14 17.57
N TYR A 277 28.02 -7.14 17.62
CA TYR A 277 28.84 -6.26 16.79
C TYR A 277 30.08 -6.99 16.27
N GLY A 278 30.34 -6.82 14.99
CA GLY A 278 31.58 -7.18 14.34
C GLY A 278 31.48 -6.92 12.83
N PRO A 279 32.57 -6.49 12.19
CA PRO A 279 32.64 -6.39 10.73
C PRO A 279 32.92 -7.76 10.11
N THR A 280 32.52 -7.93 8.84
CA THR A 280 32.74 -9.15 8.04
C THR A 280 34.20 -9.59 8.02
N GLU A 281 35.13 -8.64 8.01
CA GLU A 281 36.58 -8.85 8.04
C GLU A 281 37.09 -9.52 9.33
N THR A 282 36.28 -9.57 10.38
CA THR A 282 36.60 -10.28 11.62
C THR A 282 35.79 -11.57 11.80
N THR A 283 35.06 -12.00 10.76
CA THR A 283 34.12 -13.14 10.77
C THR A 283 32.95 -12.91 11.73
N LEU A 284 31.78 -12.51 11.20
CA LEU A 284 30.55 -12.31 12.00
C LEU A 284 30.77 -11.32 13.16
N ALA A 285 30.04 -11.49 14.27
CA ALA A 285 30.24 -10.66 15.46
C ALA A 285 31.47 -11.09 16.27
N LYS A 286 32.06 -10.12 16.95
CA LYS A 286 33.21 -10.24 17.86
C LYS A 286 32.96 -9.59 19.22
N PHE A 287 31.83 -8.92 19.36
CA PHE A 287 31.32 -8.33 20.58
C PHE A 287 29.87 -8.71 20.76
N TRP A 288 29.46 -8.83 22.02
CA TRP A 288 28.07 -9.04 22.36
C TRP A 288 27.69 -8.42 23.71
N GLN A 289 26.42 -8.01 23.80
CA GLN A 289 25.78 -7.56 25.03
C GLN A 289 24.43 -8.25 25.19
N ASP A 290 24.20 -8.80 26.38
CA ASP A 290 22.85 -9.15 26.82
C ASP A 290 22.13 -7.88 27.29
N VAL A 291 21.09 -7.46 26.57
CA VAL A 291 20.35 -6.24 26.89
C VAL A 291 19.26 -6.60 27.87
N THR A 292 19.61 -6.79 29.15
CA THR A 292 18.64 -7.10 30.20
C THR A 292 17.68 -5.92 30.42
N GLU A 293 18.22 -4.73 30.67
CA GLU A 293 17.48 -3.46 30.77
C GLU A 293 18.01 -2.47 29.72
N PRO A 294 17.14 -1.89 28.87
CA PRO A 294 17.61 -0.97 27.84
C PRO A 294 18.03 0.36 28.46
N LEU A 295 19.28 0.77 28.24
CA LEU A 295 19.79 2.09 28.59
C LEU A 295 19.16 3.17 27.70
N PRO A 296 18.97 4.42 28.16
CA PRO A 296 18.55 5.51 27.27
C PRO A 296 19.51 5.67 26.09
N GLY A 297 18.96 5.82 24.87
CA GLY A 297 19.76 5.99 23.65
C GLY A 297 20.16 4.66 23.00
N ILE A 298 21.41 4.56 22.54
CA ILE A 298 21.96 3.39 21.85
C ILE A 298 22.54 2.41 22.87
N GLN A 299 22.22 1.13 22.72
CA GLN A 299 22.74 0.07 23.60
C GLN A 299 24.22 -0.18 23.33
N PRO A 300 25.04 -0.45 24.36
CA PRO A 300 26.41 -0.89 24.16
C PRO A 300 26.44 -2.21 23.38
N VAL A 301 27.55 -2.42 22.67
CA VAL A 301 27.81 -3.69 21.96
C VAL A 301 28.50 -4.70 22.86
N GLY A 302 28.88 -4.29 24.06
CA GLY A 302 29.27 -5.18 25.15
C GLY A 302 30.73 -5.57 25.12
N ARG A 303 31.02 -6.83 25.42
CA ARG A 303 32.39 -7.33 25.62
C ARG A 303 32.85 -8.22 24.46
N PRO A 304 34.17 -8.33 24.23
CA PRO A 304 34.71 -9.24 23.23
C PRO A 304 34.27 -10.69 23.44
N LEU A 305 34.14 -11.45 22.36
CA LEU A 305 33.98 -12.90 22.39
C LEU A 305 35.26 -13.58 22.90
N PRO A 306 35.16 -14.85 23.38
CA PRO A 306 36.34 -15.64 23.66
C PRO A 306 37.33 -15.64 22.49
N GLY A 307 38.63 -15.57 22.78
CA GLY A 307 39.68 -15.49 21.76
C GLY A 307 39.63 -14.22 20.90
N THR A 308 39.03 -13.14 21.39
CA THR A 308 39.02 -11.82 20.73
C THR A 308 39.67 -10.78 21.63
N CYS A 309 40.61 -10.05 21.05
CA CYS A 309 41.19 -8.83 21.59
C CYS A 309 40.68 -7.61 20.84
N ALA A 310 40.58 -6.50 21.53
CA ALA A 310 40.29 -5.21 20.92
C ALA A 310 41.12 -4.10 21.57
N ALA A 311 41.28 -3.01 20.83
CA ALA A 311 42.00 -1.83 21.28
C ALA A 311 41.24 -0.58 20.83
N LEU A 312 41.30 0.47 21.65
CA LEU A 312 40.91 1.82 21.24
C LEU A 312 42.16 2.63 20.90
N VAL A 313 42.35 2.94 19.62
CA VAL A 313 43.47 3.73 19.10
C VAL A 313 42.92 5.06 18.59
N ASP A 314 43.21 6.16 19.28
CA ASP A 314 42.61 7.48 19.00
C ASP A 314 41.07 7.44 18.90
N GLY A 315 40.45 6.57 19.69
CA GLY A 315 39.01 6.33 19.69
C GLY A 315 38.50 5.38 18.59
N GLU A 316 39.32 4.96 17.62
CA GLU A 316 38.97 3.91 16.65
C GLU A 316 39.06 2.53 17.30
N VAL A 317 38.04 1.68 17.06
CA VAL A 317 38.02 0.29 17.51
C VAL A 317 38.87 -0.55 16.56
N TRP A 318 39.90 -1.21 17.08
CA TRP A 318 40.70 -2.20 16.37
C TRP A 318 40.43 -3.57 16.95
N ILE A 319 40.32 -4.60 16.11
CA ILE A 319 39.97 -5.96 16.54
C ILE A 319 41.04 -6.94 16.08
N SER A 320 41.50 -7.81 16.97
CA SER A 320 42.36 -8.95 16.64
C SER A 320 41.79 -10.25 17.16
N THR A 321 41.85 -11.28 16.33
CA THR A 321 41.34 -12.61 16.64
C THR A 321 41.94 -13.63 15.67
N PRO A 322 42.33 -14.84 16.13
CA PRO A 322 42.84 -15.90 15.26
C PRO A 322 41.77 -16.43 14.29
N TYR A 323 40.52 -16.00 14.46
CA TYR A 323 39.35 -16.40 13.68
C TYR A 323 38.95 -15.34 12.62
N ALA A 324 39.77 -14.31 12.43
CA ALA A 324 39.55 -13.26 11.44
C ALA A 324 39.64 -13.81 10.01
N THR A 325 39.22 -12.99 9.06
CA THR A 325 39.38 -13.32 7.64
C THR A 325 40.85 -13.22 7.25
N ARG A 326 41.20 -13.82 6.11
CA ARG A 326 42.53 -13.74 5.48
C ARG A 326 42.75 -12.39 4.78
N GLY A 327 41.75 -11.51 4.82
CA GLY A 327 41.78 -10.22 4.15
C GLY A 327 41.02 -10.20 2.83
N TYR A 328 41.43 -9.29 1.95
CA TYR A 328 40.85 -9.09 0.63
C TYR A 328 41.64 -9.84 -0.45
N LEU A 329 40.96 -10.50 -1.40
CA LEU A 329 41.63 -11.29 -2.46
C LEU A 329 42.39 -10.43 -3.48
N ASN A 330 41.77 -9.38 -4.03
CA ASN A 330 42.39 -8.52 -5.06
C ASN A 330 42.44 -7.03 -4.69
N ALA A 331 42.58 -6.71 -3.40
CA ALA A 331 42.67 -5.33 -2.89
C ALA A 331 43.89 -5.12 -1.97
N PRO A 332 45.13 -5.13 -2.52
CA PRO A 332 46.35 -5.11 -1.71
C PRO A 332 46.58 -3.80 -0.95
N ASN A 333 46.10 -2.68 -1.45
CA ASN A 333 46.24 -1.38 -0.78
C ASN A 333 45.36 -1.32 0.47
N GLU A 334 44.09 -1.71 0.32
CA GLU A 334 43.13 -1.82 1.42
C GLU A 334 43.56 -2.88 2.43
N GLN A 335 44.12 -4.00 1.96
CA GLN A 335 44.70 -5.02 2.82
C GLN A 335 45.75 -4.41 3.76
N ALA A 336 46.70 -3.65 3.20
CA ALA A 336 47.76 -3.02 3.99
C ALA A 336 47.26 -1.90 4.91
N ASP A 337 46.22 -1.16 4.52
CA ASP A 337 45.64 -0.08 5.34
C ASP A 337 44.80 -0.60 6.51
N ARG A 338 44.06 -1.70 6.29
CA ARG A 338 43.06 -2.20 7.25
C ARG A 338 43.55 -3.35 8.11
N PHE A 339 44.43 -4.22 7.60
CA PHE A 339 45.01 -5.34 8.34
C PHE A 339 46.45 -5.01 8.75
N VAL A 340 46.58 -4.42 9.94
CA VAL A 340 47.82 -3.82 10.44
C VAL A 340 48.44 -4.65 11.56
N GLY A 341 49.66 -4.30 11.97
CA GLY A 341 50.28 -4.85 13.16
C GLY A 341 49.66 -4.31 14.46
N PRO A 342 50.11 -4.83 15.63
CA PRO A 342 49.62 -4.38 16.93
C PRO A 342 49.79 -2.86 17.15
N PRO A 343 48.87 -2.22 17.89
CA PRO A 343 48.96 -0.80 18.19
C PRO A 343 50.22 -0.47 18.99
N VAL A 344 50.88 0.65 18.63
CA VAL A 344 52.13 1.08 19.27
C VAL A 344 51.84 2.24 20.23
N GLY A 345 52.06 2.03 21.53
CA GLY A 345 52.01 3.06 22.56
C GLY A 345 50.61 3.36 23.12
N GLY A 346 50.41 3.09 24.41
CA GLY A 346 49.34 3.67 25.25
C GLY A 346 47.87 3.35 24.92
N ALA A 347 47.59 2.51 23.92
CA ALA A 347 46.22 2.13 23.58
C ALA A 347 45.57 1.28 24.69
N ASP A 348 44.29 1.54 24.97
CA ASP A 348 43.50 0.71 25.89
C ASP A 348 43.15 -0.61 25.19
N VAL A 349 43.93 -1.66 25.47
CA VAL A 349 43.70 -3.04 24.99
C VAL A 349 42.83 -3.79 26.00
N PHE A 350 41.80 -4.49 25.52
CA PHE A 350 40.88 -5.26 26.35
C PHE A 350 40.35 -6.49 25.62
N GLY A 351 40.03 -7.54 26.38
CA GLY A 351 39.67 -8.86 25.84
C GLY A 351 40.60 -9.96 26.35
N GLU A 352 40.51 -11.14 25.75
CA GLU A 352 41.38 -12.27 26.08
C GLU A 352 42.60 -12.26 25.16
N GLU A 353 43.80 -12.05 25.74
CA GLU A 353 45.07 -12.24 25.04
C GLU A 353 45.17 -13.68 24.52
N SER A 354 45.63 -13.84 23.28
CA SER A 354 45.83 -15.18 22.73
C SER A 354 46.98 -15.88 23.46
N ALA A 355 46.86 -17.19 23.67
CA ALA A 355 47.87 -17.99 24.39
C ALA A 355 49.26 -18.02 23.72
N ASP A 356 49.37 -17.59 22.45
CA ASP A 356 50.59 -17.64 21.64
C ASP A 356 51.41 -16.33 21.62
N GLY A 357 50.97 -15.28 22.31
CA GLY A 357 51.70 -14.02 22.44
C GLY A 357 51.62 -13.10 21.21
N ASP A 358 51.36 -11.81 21.44
CA ASP A 358 51.02 -10.77 20.45
C ASP A 358 52.10 -10.37 19.44
N ALA A 359 53.23 -11.08 19.37
CA ALA A 359 54.32 -10.76 18.45
C ALA A 359 53.97 -11.22 17.02
N GLY A 360 53.25 -10.38 16.28
CA GLY A 360 52.85 -10.64 14.88
C GLY A 360 51.35 -10.83 14.68
N ALA A 361 50.52 -10.58 15.69
CA ALA A 361 49.07 -10.59 15.57
C ALA A 361 48.60 -9.52 14.55
N ILE A 362 47.69 -9.91 13.66
CA ILE A 362 47.06 -9.00 12.70
C ILE A 362 45.86 -8.35 13.39
N TRP A 363 45.78 -7.03 13.29
CA TRP A 363 44.69 -6.20 13.81
C TRP A 363 43.90 -5.62 12.64
N TYR A 364 42.58 -5.70 12.71
CA TYR A 364 41.68 -5.09 11.75
C TYR A 364 41.20 -3.72 12.26
N ARG A 365 41.42 -2.68 11.45
CA ARG A 365 40.98 -1.31 11.68
C ARG A 365 39.54 -1.12 11.19
N THR A 366 38.60 -1.05 12.13
CA THR A 366 37.16 -1.09 11.81
C THR A 366 36.64 0.20 11.15
N GLY A 367 37.30 1.34 11.41
CA GLY A 367 36.78 2.68 11.15
C GLY A 367 35.59 3.08 12.04
N ASP A 368 35.20 2.25 13.00
CA ASP A 368 34.17 2.58 13.99
C ASP A 368 34.83 3.27 15.19
N LEU A 369 34.22 4.35 15.64
CA LEU A 369 34.63 5.06 16.85
C LEU A 369 33.95 4.44 18.07
N GLY A 370 34.67 4.29 19.16
CA GLY A 370 34.16 3.69 20.38
C GLY A 370 34.74 4.31 21.65
N ARG A 371 34.09 4.00 22.76
CA ARG A 371 34.58 4.27 24.11
C ARG A 371 34.18 3.13 25.04
N LEU A 372 34.99 2.89 26.07
CA LEU A 372 34.61 1.97 27.14
C LEU A 372 33.66 2.65 28.12
N GLY A 373 32.68 1.89 28.60
CA GLY A 373 31.85 2.26 29.74
C GLY A 373 32.51 1.91 31.07
N GLU A 374 31.79 2.17 32.17
CA GLU A 374 32.28 1.99 33.54
C GLU A 374 32.61 0.51 33.85
N TYR A 375 31.92 -0.43 33.21
CA TYR A 375 32.09 -1.87 33.43
C TYR A 375 32.86 -2.55 32.29
N GLY A 376 33.59 -1.77 31.49
CA GLY A 376 34.41 -2.26 30.38
C GLY A 376 33.60 -2.71 29.16
N GLU A 377 32.32 -2.34 29.05
CA GLU A 377 31.53 -2.56 27.85
C GLU A 377 31.85 -1.52 26.76
N LEU A 378 31.93 -1.96 25.51
CA LEU A 378 32.18 -1.09 24.38
C LEU A 378 30.88 -0.37 23.96
N HIS A 379 30.95 0.96 23.93
CA HIS A 379 29.93 1.83 23.33
C HIS A 379 30.44 2.32 21.98
N LEU A 380 29.66 2.15 20.92
CA LEU A 380 29.98 2.72 19.60
C LEU A 380 29.45 4.15 19.50
N LEU A 381 30.27 5.04 18.92
CA LEU A 381 30.00 6.48 18.80
C LEU A 381 29.73 6.90 17.35
N GLY A 382 29.81 5.98 16.40
CA GLY A 382 29.67 6.26 14.97
C GLY A 382 30.92 5.80 14.21
N ARG A 383 31.17 6.42 13.05
CA ARG A 383 32.31 6.11 12.19
C ARG A 383 33.24 7.30 12.05
N SER A 384 34.53 7.01 11.86
CA SER A 384 35.54 8.02 11.52
C SER A 384 35.53 8.36 10.02
N ASP A 385 34.90 7.52 9.20
CA ASP A 385 34.72 7.70 7.76
C ASP A 385 33.24 7.95 7.38
N PHE A 386 32.97 8.11 6.08
CA PHE A 386 31.63 8.44 5.57
C PHE A 386 30.75 7.21 5.30
N GLN A 387 31.20 6.00 5.63
CA GLN A 387 30.39 4.80 5.42
C GLN A 387 29.15 4.85 6.32
N VAL A 388 28.06 4.27 5.83
CA VAL A 388 26.81 4.18 6.59
C VAL A 388 26.20 2.79 6.49
N LYS A 389 25.26 2.50 7.39
CA LYS A 389 24.50 1.26 7.37
C LYS A 389 23.02 1.57 7.08
N ILE A 390 22.47 0.96 6.03
CA ILE A 390 21.10 1.17 5.55
C ILE A 390 20.42 -0.19 5.39
N ASP A 391 19.36 -0.44 6.17
CA ASP A 391 18.66 -1.74 6.21
C ASP A 391 19.63 -2.93 6.40
N GLY A 392 20.62 -2.76 7.28
CA GLY A 392 21.69 -3.74 7.51
C GLY A 392 22.81 -3.81 6.46
N ASN A 393 22.71 -3.08 5.33
CA ASN A 393 23.76 -3.02 4.31
C ASN A 393 24.86 -2.03 4.68
N ARG A 394 26.13 -2.45 4.65
CA ARG A 394 27.27 -1.53 4.74
C ARG A 394 27.47 -0.84 3.39
N VAL A 395 27.19 0.45 3.34
CA VAL A 395 27.27 1.27 2.14
C VAL A 395 28.50 2.18 2.20
N GLU A 396 29.31 2.15 1.15
CA GLU A 396 30.43 3.07 0.90
C GLU A 396 30.00 4.12 -0.13
N PRO A 397 29.69 5.36 0.26
CA PRO A 397 29.23 6.39 -0.67
C PRO A 397 30.22 6.68 -1.80
N GLU A 398 31.53 6.61 -1.54
CA GLU A 398 32.53 6.90 -2.59
C GLU A 398 32.56 5.82 -3.68
N GLY A 399 32.34 4.54 -3.34
CA GLY A 399 32.23 3.47 -4.33
C GLY A 399 31.02 3.65 -5.26
N ILE A 400 29.92 4.15 -4.71
CA ILE A 400 28.73 4.52 -5.48
C ILE A 400 29.02 5.73 -6.37
N ALA A 401 29.66 6.77 -5.82
CA ALA A 401 30.07 7.94 -6.60
C ALA A 401 30.97 7.53 -7.77
N ALA A 402 31.95 6.64 -7.54
CA ALA A 402 32.81 6.10 -8.58
C ALA A 402 32.01 5.37 -9.68
N ALA A 403 31.06 4.50 -9.31
CA ALA A 403 30.21 3.80 -10.27
C ALA A 403 29.32 4.76 -11.11
N LEU A 404 28.89 5.87 -10.52
CA LEU A 404 28.11 6.90 -11.22
C LEU A 404 28.99 7.75 -12.15
N ARG A 405 30.24 8.02 -11.78
CA ARG A 405 31.22 8.71 -12.65
C ARG A 405 31.60 7.89 -13.89
N GLU A 406 31.36 6.58 -13.90
CA GLU A 406 31.56 5.75 -15.10
C GLU A 406 30.47 5.99 -16.17
N TYR A 407 29.35 6.62 -15.82
CA TYR A 407 28.33 6.97 -16.81
C TYR A 407 28.85 8.11 -17.71
N PRO A 408 28.83 7.96 -19.06
CA PRO A 408 29.54 8.87 -19.98
C PRO A 408 29.20 10.37 -19.85
N ALA A 409 28.00 10.72 -19.40
CA ALA A 409 27.59 12.11 -19.26
C ALA A 409 27.95 12.75 -17.90
N VAL A 410 28.36 11.95 -16.90
CA VAL A 410 28.72 12.45 -15.56
C VAL A 410 30.20 12.81 -15.53
N ARG A 411 30.51 14.10 -15.32
CA ARG A 411 31.88 14.60 -15.15
C ARG A 411 32.42 14.33 -13.74
N ASP A 412 31.58 14.55 -12.72
CA ASP A 412 31.92 14.28 -11.32
C ASP A 412 30.68 13.93 -10.51
N ALA A 413 30.86 13.22 -9.40
CA ALA A 413 29.80 12.83 -8.48
C ALA A 413 30.30 12.76 -7.04
N VAL A 414 29.43 13.01 -6.08
CA VAL A 414 29.68 12.78 -4.66
C VAL A 414 28.40 12.24 -4.04
N VAL A 415 28.51 11.14 -3.30
CA VAL A 415 27.35 10.56 -2.60
C VAL A 415 27.50 10.86 -1.11
N VAL A 416 26.41 11.30 -0.51
CA VAL A 416 26.30 11.60 0.92
C VAL A 416 25.13 10.84 1.52
N ALA A 417 25.31 10.40 2.77
CA ALA A 417 24.25 9.78 3.53
C ALA A 417 23.47 10.86 4.31
N HIS A 418 22.16 10.94 4.06
CA HIS A 418 21.27 11.87 4.74
C HIS A 418 20.40 11.12 5.75
N ARG A 419 20.47 11.50 7.03
CA ARG A 419 19.64 10.94 8.10
C ARG A 419 18.36 11.75 8.26
N ARG A 420 17.20 11.08 8.18
CA ARG A 420 15.86 11.66 8.40
C ARG A 420 15.57 11.84 9.90
N SER A 421 14.54 12.63 10.20
CA SER A 421 14.05 12.86 11.57
C SER A 421 13.51 11.59 12.26
N ASP A 422 13.06 10.60 11.48
CA ASP A 422 12.66 9.26 11.94
C ASP A 422 13.85 8.31 12.20
N GLY A 423 15.08 8.76 11.94
CA GLY A 423 16.31 8.01 12.12
C GLY A 423 16.77 7.19 10.91
N ALA A 424 15.94 7.05 9.86
CA ALA A 424 16.29 6.33 8.64
C ALA A 424 17.38 7.07 7.85
N VAL A 425 18.26 6.31 7.19
CA VAL A 425 19.38 6.84 6.40
C VAL A 425 19.10 6.59 4.92
N ARG A 426 19.22 7.61 4.09
CA ARG A 426 19.11 7.51 2.62
C ARG A 426 20.36 8.05 1.93
N LEU A 427 20.61 7.60 0.70
CA LEU A 427 21.75 8.04 -0.10
C LEU A 427 21.31 9.12 -1.09
N VAL A 428 22.06 10.21 -1.13
CA VAL A 428 21.88 11.33 -2.05
C VAL A 428 23.15 11.45 -2.87
N CYS A 429 23.04 11.47 -4.20
CA CYS A 429 24.17 11.77 -5.08
C CYS A 429 24.05 13.20 -5.59
N HIS A 430 25.09 14.01 -5.39
CA HIS A 430 25.27 15.26 -6.10
C HIS A 430 26.22 15.01 -7.27
N TYR A 431 25.83 15.35 -8.49
CA TYR A 431 26.64 15.07 -9.68
C TYR A 431 26.68 16.25 -10.64
N ALA A 432 27.80 16.40 -11.34
CA ALA A 432 27.98 17.36 -12.42
C ALA A 432 27.98 16.62 -13.76
N ALA A 433 27.20 17.11 -14.73
CA ALA A 433 27.03 16.48 -16.03
C ALA A 433 27.03 17.52 -17.18
N ASP A 434 27.23 17.07 -18.41
CA ASP A 434 27.12 17.93 -19.60
C ASP A 434 25.66 18.33 -19.86
N ALA A 435 25.44 19.57 -20.33
CA ALA A 435 24.14 20.23 -20.35
C ALA A 435 23.05 19.51 -21.17
N ASP A 436 23.45 18.66 -22.14
CA ASP A 436 22.57 18.04 -23.13
C ASP A 436 22.47 16.50 -23.04
N THR A 437 23.10 15.84 -22.06
CA THR A 437 23.26 14.36 -22.05
C THR A 437 22.97 13.65 -20.71
N GLY A 438 22.64 14.38 -19.65
CA GLY A 438 22.37 13.79 -18.32
C GLY A 438 20.89 13.64 -17.99
N ASP A 439 20.20 12.64 -18.55
CA ASP A 439 18.87 12.23 -18.08
C ASP A 439 19.02 11.48 -16.73
N GLU A 440 18.41 12.03 -15.67
CA GLU A 440 18.39 11.41 -14.34
C GLU A 440 17.83 9.98 -14.38
N THR A 441 16.84 9.74 -15.25
CA THR A 441 16.21 8.43 -15.44
C THR A 441 17.22 7.41 -15.97
N GLU A 442 18.04 7.82 -16.93
CA GLU A 442 19.10 6.96 -17.49
C GLU A 442 20.24 6.72 -16.49
N LEU A 443 20.64 7.74 -15.72
CA LEU A 443 21.66 7.58 -14.68
C LEU A 443 21.18 6.66 -13.56
N ARG A 444 19.91 6.75 -13.18
CA ARG A 444 19.28 5.87 -12.18
C ARG A 444 19.17 4.43 -12.71
N ARG A 445 18.79 4.26 -13.98
CA ARG A 445 18.81 2.95 -14.65
C ARG A 445 20.23 2.37 -14.70
N TRP A 446 21.22 3.17 -15.08
CA TRP A 446 22.63 2.78 -15.11
C TRP A 446 23.13 2.30 -13.74
N ALA A 447 22.79 3.05 -12.68
CA ALA A 447 23.10 2.68 -11.31
C ALA A 447 22.41 1.37 -10.91
N GLY A 448 21.12 1.22 -11.23
CA GLY A 448 20.34 0.01 -10.94
C GLY A 448 20.84 -1.24 -11.68
N GLU A 449 21.47 -1.08 -12.84
CA GLU A 449 22.08 -2.19 -13.59
C GLU A 449 23.40 -2.69 -12.98
N ARG A 450 24.04 -1.94 -12.06
CA ARG A 450 25.41 -2.17 -11.57
C ARG A 450 25.53 -2.26 -10.05
N LEU A 451 24.63 -1.61 -9.33
CA LEU A 451 24.63 -1.52 -7.88
C LEU A 451 23.45 -2.31 -7.29
N PRO A 452 23.59 -2.87 -6.08
CA PRO A 452 22.45 -3.38 -5.33
C PRO A 452 21.40 -2.28 -5.13
N ALA A 453 20.12 -2.65 -5.06
CA ALA A 453 19.03 -1.69 -4.89
C ALA A 453 19.24 -0.74 -3.70
N ALA A 454 19.74 -1.24 -2.56
CA ALA A 454 20.03 -0.43 -1.38
C ALA A 454 21.21 0.57 -1.55
N HIS A 455 22.03 0.41 -2.58
CA HIS A 455 23.17 1.27 -2.89
C HIS A 455 22.85 2.28 -4.01
N VAL A 456 21.72 2.13 -4.70
CA VAL A 456 21.26 3.11 -5.69
C VAL A 456 20.78 4.34 -4.93
N PRO A 457 21.36 5.55 -5.16
CA PRO A 457 20.90 6.74 -4.47
C PRO A 457 19.42 7.02 -4.72
N SER A 458 18.66 7.22 -3.64
CA SER A 458 17.23 7.54 -3.75
C SER A 458 17.02 8.92 -4.39
N THR A 459 18.02 9.80 -4.33
CA THR A 459 17.97 11.17 -4.84
C THR A 459 19.24 11.47 -5.62
N LEU A 460 19.08 12.01 -6.84
CA LEU A 460 20.18 12.48 -7.68
C LEU A 460 20.00 14.00 -7.83
N TYR A 461 21.03 14.79 -7.52
CA TYR A 461 21.00 16.24 -7.50
C TYR A 461 22.04 16.78 -8.48
N ARG A 462 21.58 17.27 -9.64
CA ARG A 462 22.49 17.80 -10.66
C ARG A 462 22.99 19.19 -10.27
N LEU A 463 24.30 19.39 -10.36
CA LEU A 463 24.98 20.67 -10.19
C LEU A 463 25.72 21.02 -11.47
N ASP A 464 25.90 22.31 -11.75
CA ASP A 464 26.77 22.75 -12.85
C ASP A 464 28.22 22.32 -12.57
N GLU A 465 28.68 22.51 -11.32
CA GLU A 465 29.95 22.04 -10.79
C GLU A 465 29.83 21.68 -9.30
N LEU A 466 30.65 20.74 -8.81
CA LEU A 466 30.69 20.41 -7.38
C LEU A 466 31.44 21.51 -6.61
N PRO A 467 30.95 21.98 -5.45
CA PRO A 467 31.64 22.98 -4.64
C PRO A 467 32.97 22.40 -4.13
N LEU A 468 34.05 23.19 -4.24
CA LEU A 468 35.39 22.81 -3.81
C LEU A 468 35.87 23.69 -2.64
N THR A 469 36.58 23.08 -1.69
CA THR A 469 37.35 23.76 -0.64
C THR A 469 38.54 24.51 -1.22
N ALA A 470 39.15 25.41 -0.44
CA ALA A 470 40.38 26.13 -0.82
C ALA A 470 41.57 25.21 -1.18
N ASN A 471 41.52 23.94 -0.79
CA ASN A 471 42.52 22.92 -1.12
C ASN A 471 42.14 22.04 -2.33
N GLY A 472 41.09 22.39 -3.08
CA GLY A 472 40.66 21.69 -4.29
C GLY A 472 39.92 20.36 -4.06
N LYS A 473 39.52 20.05 -2.81
CA LYS A 473 38.68 18.89 -2.48
C LYS A 473 37.20 19.29 -2.43
N VAL A 474 36.27 18.40 -2.77
CA VAL A 474 34.82 18.65 -2.65
C VAL A 474 34.45 19.12 -1.24
N ASP A 475 33.86 20.30 -1.16
CA ASP A 475 33.34 20.89 0.07
C ASP A 475 31.95 20.32 0.36
N ARG A 476 31.94 19.20 1.09
CA ARG A 476 30.70 18.49 1.45
C ARG A 476 29.79 19.31 2.36
N ALA A 477 30.32 20.26 3.11
CA ALA A 477 29.53 21.13 3.99
C ALA A 477 28.79 22.22 3.20
N SER A 478 29.34 22.60 2.04
CA SER A 478 28.75 23.54 1.10
C SER A 478 27.92 22.86 -0.01
N LEU A 479 27.81 21.53 0.00
CA LEU A 479 26.86 20.85 -0.87
C LEU A 479 25.45 21.31 -0.51
N PRO A 480 24.60 21.63 -1.50
CA PRO A 480 23.22 21.97 -1.22
C PRO A 480 22.63 20.82 -0.41
N GLU A 481 22.09 21.14 0.77
CA GLU A 481 21.36 20.13 1.52
C GLU A 481 20.33 19.54 0.57
N PRO A 482 20.24 18.20 0.49
CA PRO A 482 19.12 17.58 -0.18
C PRO A 482 17.92 18.08 0.57
N ARG A 483 17.26 19.11 0.03
CA ARG A 483 15.87 19.39 0.32
C ARG A 483 15.25 18.02 0.30
N THR A 484 14.65 17.63 1.42
CA THR A 484 13.81 16.45 1.43
C THR A 484 13.09 16.46 0.09
N PRO A 485 13.25 15.44 -0.78
CA PRO A 485 12.06 14.97 -1.44
C PRO A 485 11.18 14.60 -0.24
N ASP A 486 10.41 15.58 0.21
CA ASP A 486 9.01 15.36 0.37
C ASP A 486 8.64 14.58 -0.88
N THR A 487 8.12 13.39 -0.66
CA THR A 487 7.31 12.68 -1.66
C THR A 487 6.16 13.55 -2.21
N ASP A 488 6.07 14.81 -1.76
CA ASP A 488 5.11 15.86 -2.07
C ASP A 488 5.68 17.07 -2.85
N ALA A 489 6.95 17.07 -3.29
CA ALA A 489 7.50 18.20 -4.05
C ALA A 489 6.99 18.24 -5.52
N PRO A 490 6.49 19.41 -6.01
CA PRO A 490 6.03 19.60 -7.39
C PRO A 490 7.11 19.34 -8.45
N ASP A 491 6.74 18.71 -9.56
CA ASP A 491 7.54 18.56 -10.78
C ASP A 491 7.81 19.96 -11.41
N GLU A 492 8.97 20.54 -11.14
CA GLU A 492 9.38 21.87 -11.64
C GLU A 492 9.74 21.83 -13.14
N GLY A 493 9.18 22.76 -13.92
CA GLY A 493 9.49 22.91 -15.37
C GLY A 493 8.42 22.39 -16.34
N ARG A 494 7.20 22.11 -15.88
CA ARG A 494 6.07 21.69 -16.74
C ARG A 494 5.73 22.74 -17.79
N ASP A 495 5.41 22.28 -19.00
CA ASP A 495 4.73 23.15 -19.97
C ASP A 495 3.34 23.57 -19.44
N GLY A 496 2.81 24.69 -19.93
CA GLY A 496 1.57 25.25 -19.38
C GLY A 496 0.38 24.29 -19.43
N LEU A 497 0.33 23.38 -20.39
CA LEU A 497 -0.73 22.37 -20.49
C LEU A 497 -0.56 21.27 -19.44
N THR A 498 0.66 20.77 -19.26
CA THR A 498 1.00 19.75 -18.27
C THR A 498 0.79 20.26 -16.85
N GLN A 499 1.08 21.55 -16.61
CA GLN A 499 0.76 22.20 -15.34
C GLN A 499 -0.74 22.22 -15.07
N SER A 500 -1.56 22.70 -16.02
CA SER A 500 -3.02 22.71 -15.86
C SER A 500 -3.61 21.31 -15.69
N VAL A 501 -3.10 20.31 -16.41
CA VAL A 501 -3.54 18.92 -16.27
C VAL A 501 -3.18 18.37 -14.88
N SER A 502 -1.97 18.66 -14.38
CA SER A 502 -1.51 18.19 -13.06
C SER A 502 -2.27 18.86 -11.91
N GLU A 503 -2.57 20.15 -12.01
CA GLU A 503 -3.40 20.88 -11.04
C GLU A 503 -4.81 20.27 -10.96
N VAL A 504 -5.43 20.01 -12.11
CA VAL A 504 -6.73 19.36 -12.15
C VAL A 504 -6.66 17.93 -11.61
N PHE A 505 -5.64 17.17 -11.96
CA PHE A 505 -5.42 15.81 -11.47
C PHE A 505 -5.35 15.75 -9.94
N ARG A 506 -4.58 16.66 -9.32
CA ARG A 506 -4.52 16.79 -7.85
C ARG A 506 -5.81 17.30 -7.22
N SER A 507 -6.59 18.11 -7.94
CA SER A 507 -7.89 18.56 -7.44
C SER A 507 -8.90 17.41 -7.30
N VAL A 508 -8.67 16.31 -8.03
CA VAL A 508 -9.49 15.08 -7.97
C VAL A 508 -8.85 14.04 -7.05
N LEU A 509 -7.52 13.93 -7.04
CA LEU A 509 -6.76 13.07 -6.13
C LEU A 509 -5.83 13.92 -5.25
N PRO A 510 -6.32 14.48 -4.13
CA PRO A 510 -5.53 15.38 -3.27
C PRO A 510 -4.27 14.73 -2.69
N ASP A 511 -4.35 13.42 -2.45
CA ASP A 511 -3.26 12.61 -1.89
C ASP A 511 -2.28 12.12 -2.96
N ALA A 512 -2.56 12.35 -4.25
CA ALA A 512 -1.62 12.02 -5.31
C ALA A 512 -0.44 12.99 -5.26
N PRO A 513 0.81 12.52 -5.43
CA PRO A 513 1.99 13.38 -5.40
C PRO A 513 1.93 14.41 -6.53
N ASP A 514 2.49 15.60 -6.33
CA ASP A 514 2.48 16.67 -7.33
C ASP A 514 3.48 16.40 -8.46
N ARG A 515 3.17 15.39 -9.28
CA ARG A 515 4.07 14.87 -10.31
C ARG A 515 3.33 14.59 -11.60
N SER A 516 3.96 14.92 -12.74
CA SER A 516 3.34 14.64 -14.03
C SER A 516 3.32 13.15 -14.39
N ASP A 517 4.09 12.30 -13.72
CA ASP A 517 4.13 10.84 -13.92
C ASP A 517 3.37 10.06 -12.83
N ALA A 518 2.65 10.76 -11.94
CA ALA A 518 1.79 10.12 -10.94
C ALA A 518 0.71 9.27 -11.62
N ASP A 519 0.65 7.98 -11.28
CA ASP A 519 -0.33 7.06 -11.86
C ASP A 519 -1.68 7.19 -11.16
N PHE A 520 -2.70 7.56 -11.93
CA PHE A 520 -4.06 7.82 -11.46
C PHE A 520 -4.64 6.67 -10.62
N PHE A 521 -4.39 5.43 -11.02
CA PHE A 521 -4.96 4.27 -10.35
C PHE A 521 -4.10 3.76 -9.19
N GLN A 522 -2.77 3.95 -9.25
CA GLN A 522 -1.89 3.66 -8.11
C GLN A 522 -2.14 4.61 -6.94
N HIS A 523 -2.60 5.84 -7.22
CA HIS A 523 -2.96 6.82 -6.20
C HIS A 523 -4.46 6.82 -5.86
N GLY A 524 -5.15 5.70 -6.11
CA GLY A 524 -6.48 5.45 -5.60
C GLY A 524 -7.64 5.97 -6.46
N GLY A 525 -7.38 6.45 -7.67
CA GLY A 525 -8.40 6.94 -8.59
C GLY A 525 -9.40 5.86 -9.00
N SER A 526 -10.68 6.18 -8.85
CA SER A 526 -11.83 5.37 -9.25
C SER A 526 -12.42 5.82 -10.60
N SER A 527 -13.43 5.09 -11.10
CA SER A 527 -14.18 5.51 -12.31
C SER A 527 -14.93 6.83 -12.10
N LEU A 528 -15.39 7.12 -10.87
CA LEU A 528 -16.03 8.40 -10.55
C LEU A 528 -15.02 9.54 -10.57
N ASP A 529 -13.81 9.29 -10.07
CA ASP A 529 -12.71 10.25 -10.11
C ASP A 529 -12.27 10.50 -11.56
N ALA A 530 -12.25 9.46 -12.41
CA ALA A 530 -11.92 9.61 -13.83
C ALA A 530 -12.96 10.46 -14.56
N ALA A 531 -14.24 10.31 -14.22
CA ALA A 531 -15.31 11.16 -14.76
C ALA A 531 -15.15 12.62 -14.31
N ASP A 532 -14.89 12.86 -13.02
CA ASP A 532 -14.64 14.22 -12.49
C ASP A 532 -13.38 14.84 -13.13
N LEU A 533 -12.31 14.06 -13.26
CA LEU A 533 -11.07 14.45 -13.92
C LEU A 533 -11.31 14.88 -15.37
N SER A 534 -12.05 14.09 -16.15
CA SER A 534 -12.41 14.42 -17.54
C SER A 534 -13.13 15.78 -17.64
N VAL A 535 -14.11 16.01 -16.78
CA VAL A 535 -14.90 17.26 -16.77
C VAL A 535 -14.04 18.46 -16.40
N ARG A 536 -13.23 18.35 -15.35
CA ARG A 536 -12.36 19.44 -14.90
C ARG A 536 -11.22 19.71 -15.89
N LEU A 537 -10.70 18.68 -16.56
CA LEU A 537 -9.69 18.85 -17.61
C LEU A 537 -10.25 19.61 -18.80
N PHE A 538 -11.50 19.33 -19.19
CA PHE A 538 -12.17 20.11 -20.22
C PHE A 538 -12.35 21.58 -19.78
N ALA A 539 -12.73 21.82 -18.53
CA ALA A 539 -12.85 23.17 -17.97
C ALA A 539 -11.54 23.96 -18.05
N ALA A 540 -10.43 23.33 -17.62
CA ALA A 540 -9.14 23.99 -17.47
C ALA A 540 -8.41 24.17 -18.81
N THR A 541 -8.55 23.21 -19.72
CA THR A 541 -7.75 23.17 -20.97
C THR A 541 -8.56 23.55 -22.22
N GLY A 542 -9.89 23.58 -22.13
CA GLY A 542 -10.78 23.72 -23.27
C GLY A 542 -10.75 22.54 -24.24
N ARG A 543 -10.06 21.45 -23.90
CA ARG A 543 -9.88 20.26 -24.75
C ARG A 543 -10.44 19.03 -24.04
N ARG A 544 -11.16 18.20 -24.80
CA ARG A 544 -11.91 17.08 -24.24
C ARG A 544 -11.05 15.81 -24.24
N LEU A 545 -10.96 15.17 -23.08
CA LEU A 545 -10.39 13.84 -22.89
C LEU A 545 -11.51 12.92 -22.42
N GLU A 546 -11.81 11.86 -23.17
CA GLU A 546 -12.86 10.92 -22.78
C GLU A 546 -12.39 10.06 -21.60
N MET A 547 -13.34 9.54 -20.82
CA MET A 547 -13.02 8.79 -19.60
C MET A 547 -12.21 7.52 -19.90
N GLY A 548 -12.50 6.83 -21.01
CA GLY A 548 -11.74 5.66 -21.44
C GLY A 548 -10.26 5.94 -21.77
N GLU A 549 -9.90 7.20 -22.05
CA GLU A 549 -8.54 7.60 -22.39
C GLU A 549 -7.69 7.80 -21.12
N ILE A 550 -8.31 8.23 -20.02
CA ILE A 550 -7.67 8.31 -18.70
C ILE A 550 -7.16 6.92 -18.26
N TYR A 551 -7.93 5.87 -18.57
CA TYR A 551 -7.53 4.48 -18.32
C TYR A 551 -6.28 4.04 -19.10
N GLN A 552 -6.04 4.61 -20.27
CA GLN A 552 -4.90 4.27 -21.12
C GLN A 552 -3.67 5.12 -20.79
N LEU A 553 -3.88 6.42 -20.58
CA LEU A 553 -2.81 7.41 -20.42
C LEU A 553 -2.26 7.43 -18.99
N ARG A 554 -3.14 7.21 -18.00
CA ARG A 554 -2.87 7.00 -16.56
C ARG A 554 -2.13 8.12 -15.81
N THR A 555 -1.38 9.00 -16.48
CA THR A 555 -0.53 10.02 -15.86
C THR A 555 -0.84 11.41 -16.40
N PRO A 556 -0.68 12.50 -15.61
CA PRO A 556 -0.87 13.86 -16.09
C PRO A 556 -0.03 14.19 -17.36
N ARG A 557 1.19 13.65 -17.47
CA ARG A 557 2.08 13.84 -18.62
C ARG A 557 1.48 13.25 -19.89
N ALA A 558 1.07 11.98 -19.84
CA ALA A 558 0.46 11.32 -20.99
C ALA A 558 -0.88 11.96 -21.37
N MET A 559 -1.66 12.42 -20.39
CA MET A 559 -2.88 13.18 -20.64
C MET A 559 -2.60 14.53 -21.33
N ALA A 560 -1.59 15.27 -20.87
CA ALA A 560 -1.19 16.53 -21.49
C ALA A 560 -0.68 16.34 -22.93
N GLU A 561 0.10 15.29 -23.19
CA GLU A 561 0.54 14.94 -24.54
C GLU A 561 -0.64 14.61 -25.46
N ALA A 562 -1.58 13.78 -25.00
CA ALA A 562 -2.77 13.43 -25.78
C ALA A 562 -3.71 14.63 -26.05
N LEU A 563 -3.67 15.65 -25.20
CA LEU A 563 -4.41 16.89 -25.35
C LEU A 563 -3.71 17.90 -26.28
N ARG A 564 -2.38 17.80 -26.50
CA ARG A 564 -1.60 18.86 -27.17
C ARG A 564 -2.13 19.23 -28.56
N ASP A 565 -2.53 18.22 -29.34
CA ASP A 565 -3.00 18.38 -30.73
C ASP A 565 -4.53 18.34 -30.89
N ARG A 566 -5.28 18.31 -29.77
CA ARG A 566 -6.74 18.28 -29.85
C ARG A 566 -7.33 19.66 -30.16
N PRO A 567 -8.39 19.72 -30.98
CA PRO A 567 -9.14 20.94 -31.18
C PRO A 567 -9.77 21.39 -29.86
N LEU A 568 -9.80 22.71 -29.64
CA LEU A 568 -10.60 23.29 -28.55
C LEU A 568 -12.07 22.92 -28.77
N GLY A 569 -12.68 22.31 -27.75
CA GLY A 569 -14.08 21.94 -27.80
C GLY A 569 -14.97 23.18 -27.80
N SER A 570 -15.99 23.16 -28.65
CA SER A 570 -16.90 24.30 -28.85
C SER A 570 -18.16 24.22 -27.98
N GLN A 571 -18.09 23.68 -26.75
CA GLN A 571 -19.25 23.72 -25.86
C GLN A 571 -19.48 25.17 -25.42
N ARG A 572 -20.59 25.76 -25.87
CA ARG A 572 -21.02 27.08 -25.39
C ARG A 572 -21.38 26.96 -23.91
N GLY A 573 -20.87 27.90 -23.10
CA GLY A 573 -21.23 28.01 -21.68
C GLY A 573 -22.74 28.17 -21.50
N ILE A 574 -23.25 27.73 -20.35
CA ILE A 574 -24.68 27.91 -20.02
C ILE A 574 -24.89 29.36 -19.57
N PRO A 575 -25.65 30.18 -20.31
CA PRO A 575 -25.85 31.56 -19.94
C PRO A 575 -26.78 31.63 -18.73
N ARG A 576 -26.33 32.32 -17.67
CA ARG A 576 -27.19 32.67 -16.54
C ARG A 576 -28.34 33.55 -17.05
N SER A 577 -29.56 33.11 -16.80
CA SER A 577 -30.76 33.75 -17.32
C SER A 577 -31.74 34.04 -16.19
N ALA A 578 -32.58 35.07 -16.36
CA ALA A 578 -33.72 35.26 -15.48
C ALA A 578 -34.74 34.14 -15.77
N HIS A 579 -34.91 33.24 -14.81
CA HIS A 579 -35.91 32.18 -14.88
C HIS A 579 -37.14 32.53 -14.06
N PRO A 580 -38.34 32.09 -14.47
CA PRO A 580 -39.51 32.18 -13.63
C PRO A 580 -39.26 31.47 -12.29
N ASP A 581 -39.97 31.89 -11.25
CA ASP A 581 -39.97 31.20 -9.94
C ASP A 581 -40.68 29.84 -10.00
N ARG A 582 -41.19 29.46 -11.17
CA ARG A 582 -41.84 28.19 -11.45
C ARG A 582 -41.26 27.54 -12.71
N THR A 583 -40.77 26.32 -12.61
CA THR A 583 -40.18 25.54 -13.71
C THR A 583 -40.79 24.14 -13.81
N TRP A 584 -40.51 23.44 -14.89
CA TRP A 584 -40.71 21.99 -14.97
C TRP A 584 -39.64 21.25 -14.16
N LEU A 585 -39.90 19.97 -13.90
CA LEU A 585 -38.96 19.05 -13.26
C LEU A 585 -37.78 18.73 -14.19
N SER A 586 -36.58 18.66 -13.62
CA SER A 586 -35.46 18.01 -14.30
C SER A 586 -35.75 16.52 -14.57
N PRO A 587 -35.10 15.89 -15.56
CA PRO A 587 -35.24 14.45 -15.81
C PRO A 587 -35.00 13.57 -14.58
N GLN A 588 -34.09 13.96 -13.69
CA GLN A 588 -33.78 13.23 -12.47
C GLN A 588 -34.87 13.38 -11.42
N GLN A 589 -35.47 14.58 -11.31
CA GLN A 589 -36.56 14.83 -10.36
C GLN A 589 -37.85 14.10 -10.74
N ARG A 590 -38.12 13.92 -12.05
CA ARG A 590 -39.30 13.19 -12.53
C ARG A 590 -39.41 11.77 -11.98
N ARG A 591 -38.30 11.13 -11.61
CA ARG A 591 -38.27 9.76 -11.07
C ARG A 591 -38.85 9.67 -9.66
N TYR A 592 -38.79 10.76 -8.91
CA TYR A 592 -39.25 10.82 -7.52
C TYR A 592 -40.71 11.28 -7.39
N ARG A 593 -41.42 11.52 -8.50
CA ARG A 593 -42.85 11.92 -8.48
C ARG A 593 -43.77 10.85 -7.89
N ASN A 594 -43.33 9.59 -7.91
CA ASN A 594 -44.08 8.44 -7.42
C ASN A 594 -44.39 8.52 -5.92
N VAL A 595 -43.75 9.40 -5.14
CA VAL A 595 -44.03 9.65 -3.71
C VAL A 595 -45.51 10.02 -3.45
N TYR A 596 -46.24 10.52 -4.45
CA TYR A 596 -47.67 10.79 -4.34
C TYR A 596 -48.57 9.56 -4.53
N LEU A 597 -48.03 8.42 -4.98
CA LEU A 597 -48.81 7.20 -5.17
C LEU A 597 -49.10 6.57 -3.79
N PRO A 598 -50.35 6.16 -3.50
CA PRO A 598 -50.74 5.65 -2.18
C PRO A 598 -49.97 4.42 -1.69
N ARG A 599 -49.29 3.70 -2.60
CA ARG A 599 -48.55 2.46 -2.32
C ARG A 599 -47.07 2.68 -2.04
N VAL A 600 -46.54 3.84 -2.43
CA VAL A 600 -45.12 4.17 -2.26
C VAL A 600 -44.91 4.69 -0.84
N ASN A 601 -43.92 4.11 -0.16
CA ASN A 601 -43.47 4.65 1.12
C ASN A 601 -42.90 6.06 0.93
N ARG A 602 -43.54 7.06 1.53
CA ARG A 602 -43.16 8.48 1.34
C ARG A 602 -41.78 8.83 1.86
N SER A 603 -41.22 8.03 2.77
CA SER A 603 -39.87 8.23 3.32
C SER A 603 -38.78 7.60 2.44
N TRP A 604 -39.14 6.88 1.37
CA TRP A 604 -38.23 6.19 0.44
C TRP A 604 -37.20 7.10 -0.24
N SER A 605 -37.52 8.39 -0.36
CA SER A 605 -36.69 9.39 -1.01
C SER A 605 -35.94 10.29 -0.01
N ASN A 606 -36.02 9.99 1.28
CA ASN A 606 -35.22 10.68 2.29
C ASN A 606 -33.74 10.34 2.14
N MET A 607 -32.89 11.32 2.39
CA MET A 607 -31.45 11.18 2.49
C MET A 607 -31.02 11.63 3.88
N ILE A 608 -30.70 10.66 4.73
CA ILE A 608 -30.27 10.89 6.10
C ILE A 608 -28.74 10.83 6.20
N ALA A 609 -28.15 11.76 6.94
CA ALA A 609 -26.72 11.83 7.19
C ALA A 609 -26.42 12.31 8.62
N LEU A 610 -25.24 11.97 9.11
CA LEU A 610 -24.66 12.48 10.35
C LEU A 610 -23.39 13.24 9.97
N PHE A 611 -23.35 14.56 10.20
CA PHE A 611 -22.17 15.38 9.95
C PHE A 611 -21.52 15.76 11.28
N ALA A 612 -20.20 15.56 11.41
CA ALA A 612 -19.47 16.09 12.55
C ALA A 612 -19.41 17.62 12.45
N LEU A 613 -19.65 18.32 13.56
CA LEU A 613 -19.60 19.77 13.64
C LEU A 613 -18.33 20.23 14.40
N PRO A 614 -17.78 21.42 14.08
CA PRO A 614 -16.71 22.01 14.85
C PRO A 614 -17.05 22.17 16.34
N ASP A 615 -16.04 22.14 17.20
CA ASP A 615 -16.19 22.32 18.65
C ASP A 615 -16.93 23.62 18.96
N SER A 616 -17.76 23.62 20.01
CA SER A 616 -18.60 24.76 20.45
C SER A 616 -19.74 25.20 19.50
N THR A 617 -20.01 24.45 18.42
CA THR A 617 -21.16 24.72 17.55
C THR A 617 -22.50 24.48 18.27
N ASP A 618 -23.40 25.47 18.20
CA ASP A 618 -24.79 25.36 18.67
C ASP A 618 -25.81 25.43 17.52
N ALA A 619 -27.08 25.19 17.83
CA ALA A 619 -28.15 25.21 16.84
C ALA A 619 -28.35 26.59 16.18
N ALA A 620 -28.07 27.69 16.88
CA ALA A 620 -28.22 29.03 16.32
C ALA A 620 -27.14 29.32 15.27
N ALA A 621 -25.90 28.89 15.51
CA ALA A 621 -24.82 28.96 14.54
C ALA A 621 -25.12 28.12 13.28
N VAL A 622 -25.64 26.89 13.45
CA VAL A 622 -26.06 26.03 12.33
C VAL A 622 -27.21 26.67 11.56
N GLU A 623 -28.21 27.24 12.24
CA GLU A 623 -29.32 27.94 11.59
C GLU A 623 -28.82 29.11 10.75
N GLN A 624 -27.91 29.93 11.28
CA GLN A 624 -27.32 31.05 10.57
C GLN A 624 -26.52 30.59 9.34
N ALA A 625 -25.72 29.53 9.46
CA ALA A 625 -24.98 28.96 8.35
C ALA A 625 -25.93 28.44 7.25
N LEU A 626 -26.99 27.70 7.63
CA LEU A 626 -28.01 27.21 6.71
C LEU A 626 -28.76 28.35 5.99
N ARG A 627 -28.98 29.50 6.63
CA ARG A 627 -29.55 30.68 5.97
C ARG A 627 -28.70 31.17 4.81
N ILE A 628 -27.36 31.19 4.98
CA ILE A 628 -26.42 31.59 3.93
C ILE A 628 -26.44 30.56 2.78
N VAL A 629 -26.40 29.26 3.12
CA VAL A 629 -26.47 28.18 2.13
C VAL A 629 -27.79 28.22 1.34
N LEU A 630 -28.93 28.50 1.99
CA LEU A 630 -30.23 28.62 1.33
C LEU A 630 -30.30 29.81 0.37
N ASP A 631 -29.71 30.94 0.74
CA ASP A 631 -29.66 32.11 -0.15
C ASP A 631 -28.87 31.79 -1.42
N ARG A 632 -27.73 31.11 -1.23
CA ARG A 632 -26.84 30.65 -2.30
C ARG A 632 -27.45 29.59 -3.21
N HIS A 633 -28.07 28.56 -2.67
CA HIS A 633 -28.51 27.37 -3.41
C HIS A 633 -30.02 27.29 -3.56
N GLU A 634 -30.53 27.68 -4.73
CA GLU A 634 -31.97 27.76 -4.96
C GLU A 634 -32.70 26.41 -4.92
N SER A 635 -32.02 25.29 -5.19
CA SER A 635 -32.64 23.96 -5.15
C SER A 635 -33.19 23.62 -3.76
N LEU A 636 -32.50 24.02 -2.68
CA LEU A 636 -32.97 23.80 -1.31
C LEU A 636 -34.20 24.64 -0.93
N ARG A 637 -34.54 25.63 -1.76
CA ARG A 637 -35.73 26.49 -1.62
C ARG A 637 -36.89 26.06 -2.50
N ALA A 638 -36.76 24.93 -3.17
CA ALA A 638 -37.75 24.43 -4.09
C ALA A 638 -38.84 23.62 -3.39
N SER A 639 -40.08 23.78 -3.82
CA SER A 639 -41.20 22.88 -3.53
C SER A 639 -41.85 22.38 -4.82
N PHE A 640 -42.66 21.33 -4.73
CA PHE A 640 -43.22 20.64 -5.87
C PHE A 640 -44.72 20.50 -5.73
N THR A 641 -45.47 21.10 -6.65
CA THR A 641 -46.94 21.11 -6.61
C THR A 641 -47.51 20.51 -7.89
N PRO A 642 -48.63 19.75 -7.82
CA PRO A 642 -49.33 19.29 -9.00
C PRO A 642 -49.69 20.44 -9.96
N VAL A 643 -49.67 20.16 -11.26
CA VAL A 643 -50.29 21.03 -12.26
C VAL A 643 -51.81 20.90 -12.13
N ASP A 644 -52.54 22.01 -12.22
CA ASP A 644 -54.01 21.98 -12.30
C ASP A 644 -54.41 21.07 -13.47
N ALA A 645 -55.08 19.95 -13.17
CA ALA A 645 -55.43 18.95 -14.18
C ALA A 645 -56.39 19.57 -15.21
N ASP A 646 -56.11 19.37 -16.50
CA ASP A 646 -57.14 19.50 -17.53
C ASP A 646 -58.20 18.42 -17.22
N PRO A 647 -59.47 18.77 -16.97
CA PRO A 647 -60.52 17.80 -16.66
C PRO A 647 -60.77 16.78 -17.79
N SER A 648 -60.22 17.03 -18.99
CA SER A 648 -60.31 16.15 -20.16
C SER A 648 -59.11 15.22 -20.36
N ALA A 649 -58.05 15.34 -19.55
CA ALA A 649 -56.88 14.47 -19.61
C ALA A 649 -57.10 13.17 -18.81
N ASP A 650 -56.45 12.10 -19.27
CA ASP A 650 -56.50 10.76 -18.66
C ASP A 650 -56.05 10.80 -17.18
N PRO A 651 -56.86 10.34 -16.20
CA PRO A 651 -56.48 10.31 -14.79
C PRO A 651 -55.23 9.47 -14.49
N GLU A 652 -54.87 8.52 -15.36
CA GLU A 652 -53.65 7.70 -15.25
C GLU A 652 -52.43 8.32 -15.97
N ALA A 653 -52.58 9.43 -16.69
CA ALA A 653 -51.46 10.17 -17.26
C ALA A 653 -50.73 10.98 -16.17
N SER A 654 -50.06 10.26 -15.28
CA SER A 654 -48.91 10.65 -14.45
C SER A 654 -48.94 12.06 -13.88
N LEU A 655 -49.23 12.18 -12.57
CA LEU A 655 -49.05 13.36 -11.71
C LEU A 655 -47.88 14.25 -12.17
N THR A 656 -48.20 15.24 -12.99
CA THR A 656 -47.21 16.19 -13.50
C THR A 656 -47.05 17.27 -12.44
N LEU A 657 -45.81 17.56 -12.04
CA LEU A 657 -45.50 18.54 -11.01
C LEU A 657 -44.78 19.74 -11.61
N HIS A 658 -45.06 20.92 -11.07
CA HIS A 658 -44.20 22.10 -11.19
C HIS A 658 -43.28 22.19 -9.99
N GLN A 659 -42.06 22.67 -10.24
CA GLN A 659 -41.13 23.09 -9.20
C GLN A 659 -41.28 24.60 -8.96
N ASN A 660 -41.46 25.01 -7.71
CA ASN A 660 -41.62 26.41 -7.30
C ASN A 660 -40.46 26.82 -6.37
N PHE A 661 -39.91 28.02 -6.55
CA PHE A 661 -38.77 28.51 -5.77
C PHE A 661 -39.18 29.69 -4.88
N ALA A 662 -39.04 29.55 -3.57
CA ALA A 662 -39.32 30.63 -2.62
C ALA A 662 -38.06 31.45 -2.30
N PRO A 663 -38.16 32.76 -2.01
CA PRO A 663 -37.03 33.55 -1.49
C PRO A 663 -36.51 32.99 -0.15
N ALA A 664 -35.20 33.01 0.07
CA ALA A 664 -34.58 32.43 1.27
C ALA A 664 -35.10 33.03 2.59
N HIS A 665 -35.33 34.35 2.61
CA HIS A 665 -35.86 35.06 3.78
C HIS A 665 -37.33 34.72 4.10
N ALA A 666 -38.08 34.14 3.14
CA ALA A 666 -39.47 33.76 3.33
C ALA A 666 -39.63 32.34 3.90
N LEU A 667 -38.55 31.54 3.92
CA LEU A 667 -38.59 30.17 4.44
C LEU A 667 -38.56 30.15 5.96
N ALA A 668 -39.47 29.40 6.57
CA ALA A 668 -39.43 29.10 8.00
C ALA A 668 -38.85 27.70 8.21
N PHE A 669 -37.83 27.59 9.03
CA PHE A 669 -37.28 26.32 9.52
C PHE A 669 -36.66 26.56 10.90
N ALA A 670 -36.47 25.49 11.65
CA ALA A 670 -35.80 25.50 12.94
C ALA A 670 -34.73 24.41 12.96
N VAL A 671 -33.68 24.63 13.73
CA VAL A 671 -32.67 23.61 14.03
C VAL A 671 -32.93 23.13 15.46
N ASP A 672 -33.38 21.89 15.59
CA ASP A 672 -33.66 21.30 16.89
C ASP A 672 -32.37 20.89 17.60
N THR A 673 -32.40 20.74 18.92
CA THR A 673 -31.27 20.24 19.72
C THR A 673 -31.71 19.06 20.57
N VAL A 674 -30.92 17.98 20.54
CA VAL A 674 -31.07 16.83 21.43
C VAL A 674 -29.78 16.67 22.23
N ASP A 675 -29.88 16.77 23.55
CA ASP A 675 -28.75 16.60 24.44
C ASP A 675 -28.61 15.14 24.87
N LEU A 676 -27.69 14.41 24.23
CA LEU A 676 -27.34 13.03 24.56
C LEU A 676 -26.41 12.93 25.77
N ARG A 677 -25.85 14.05 26.26
CA ARG A 677 -24.99 14.07 27.47
C ARG A 677 -25.78 13.77 28.73
N THR A 678 -27.11 13.75 28.66
CA THR A 678 -27.96 13.26 29.74
C THR A 678 -27.91 11.74 29.90
N LEU A 679 -27.35 11.01 28.92
CA LEU A 679 -27.21 9.56 28.92
C LEU A 679 -25.76 9.14 29.24
N PRO A 680 -25.53 7.93 29.79
CA PRO A 680 -24.19 7.37 29.91
C PRO A 680 -23.45 7.33 28.56
N GLN A 681 -22.14 7.59 28.56
CA GLN A 681 -21.33 7.60 27.32
C GLN A 681 -21.44 6.30 26.51
N SER A 682 -21.58 5.15 27.18
CA SER A 682 -21.76 3.84 26.54
C SER A 682 -23.07 3.70 25.77
N GLU A 683 -24.07 4.55 26.03
CA GLU A 683 -25.40 4.47 25.40
C GLU A 683 -25.62 5.53 24.31
N GLN A 684 -24.75 6.55 24.23
CA GLN A 684 -24.94 7.69 23.32
C GLN A 684 -24.90 7.32 21.85
N SER A 685 -23.97 6.44 21.44
CA SER A 685 -23.87 5.98 20.05
C SER A 685 -25.11 5.17 19.62
N ALA A 686 -25.62 4.31 20.51
CA ALA A 686 -26.85 3.56 20.24
C ALA A 686 -28.06 4.49 20.10
N ARG A 687 -28.17 5.49 21.00
CA ARG A 687 -29.25 6.48 20.94
C ARG A 687 -29.19 7.36 19.69
N MET A 688 -28.00 7.77 19.28
CA MET A 688 -27.79 8.52 18.03
C MET A 688 -28.29 7.74 16.83
N GLU A 689 -27.98 6.44 16.75
CA GLU A 689 -28.45 5.57 15.67
C GLU A 689 -29.97 5.37 15.70
N GLU A 690 -30.57 5.22 16.89
CA GLU A 690 -32.03 5.18 17.04
C GLU A 690 -32.72 6.45 16.51
N LEU A 691 -32.16 7.63 16.82
CA LEU A 691 -32.67 8.91 16.32
C LEU A 691 -32.53 9.00 14.80
N ARG A 692 -31.39 8.56 14.26
CA ARG A 692 -31.15 8.50 12.81
C ARG A 692 -32.18 7.61 12.10
N ILE A 693 -32.43 6.41 12.62
CA ILE A 693 -33.45 5.48 12.09
C ILE A 693 -34.84 6.09 12.21
N ALA A 694 -35.19 6.67 13.37
CA ALA A 694 -36.48 7.31 13.56
C ALA A 694 -36.71 8.41 12.52
N GLU A 695 -35.73 9.30 12.36
CA GLU A 695 -35.77 10.42 11.42
C GLU A 695 -35.87 9.97 9.95
N ALA A 696 -35.12 8.92 9.57
CA ALA A 696 -35.19 8.33 8.24
C ALA A 696 -36.61 7.83 7.88
N ASN A 697 -37.41 7.44 8.88
CA ASN A 697 -38.78 6.96 8.69
C ASN A 697 -39.82 8.08 8.63
N ILE A 698 -39.49 9.33 8.94
CA ILE A 698 -40.45 10.44 8.93
C ILE A 698 -40.50 11.06 7.52
N PRO A 699 -41.66 11.07 6.83
CA PRO A 699 -41.78 11.65 5.50
C PRO A 699 -41.43 13.14 5.46
N ILE A 700 -40.92 13.59 4.31
CA ILE A 700 -40.77 15.02 3.99
C ILE A 700 -41.82 15.34 2.92
N GLU A 701 -42.74 16.24 3.24
CA GLU A 701 -43.76 16.68 2.28
C GLU A 701 -43.11 17.61 1.25
N ILE A 702 -43.21 17.24 -0.03
CA ILE A 702 -42.49 17.93 -1.11
C ILE A 702 -43.19 19.20 -1.61
N ASP A 703 -44.44 19.45 -1.20
CA ASP A 703 -45.23 20.61 -1.60
C ASP A 703 -44.87 21.90 -0.83
N ARG A 704 -44.04 21.79 0.23
CA ARG A 704 -43.67 22.90 1.11
C ARG A 704 -42.16 22.94 1.35
N ALA A 705 -41.51 23.99 0.87
CA ALA A 705 -40.09 24.24 1.13
C ALA A 705 -39.86 24.76 2.58
N PRO A 706 -38.69 24.49 3.19
CA PRO A 706 -37.60 23.68 2.65
C PRO A 706 -37.82 22.16 2.84
N LEU A 707 -37.27 21.35 1.93
CA LEU A 707 -37.39 19.89 1.94
C LEU A 707 -36.30 19.21 2.78
N PHE A 708 -36.01 19.75 3.96
CA PHE A 708 -35.06 19.16 4.90
C PHE A 708 -35.47 19.37 6.36
N ARG A 709 -34.86 18.58 7.26
CA ARG A 709 -34.86 18.75 8.71
C ARG A 709 -33.43 18.63 9.25
N ALA A 710 -33.14 19.39 10.31
CA ALA A 710 -31.82 19.52 10.89
C ALA A 710 -31.91 19.46 12.42
N THR A 711 -31.15 18.56 13.04
CA THR A 711 -31.12 18.39 14.49
C THR A 711 -29.67 18.29 14.97
N VAL A 712 -29.27 19.16 15.89
CA VAL A 712 -27.96 19.10 16.55
C VAL A 712 -28.02 18.11 17.71
N LEU A 713 -27.13 17.13 17.69
CA LEU A 713 -26.94 16.12 18.71
C LEU A 713 -25.71 16.47 19.55
N LEU A 714 -25.92 16.78 20.83
CA LEU A 714 -24.83 17.05 21.77
C LEU A 714 -24.46 15.76 22.50
N HIS A 715 -23.20 15.33 22.47
CA HIS A 715 -22.73 14.13 23.16
C HIS A 715 -21.42 14.39 23.92
N HIS A 716 -20.91 13.41 24.66
CA HIS A 716 -19.61 13.56 25.36
C HIS A 716 -18.46 13.44 24.34
N GLY A 717 -17.42 14.24 24.54
CA GLY A 717 -16.42 14.57 23.52
C GLY A 717 -16.58 16.04 23.10
N GLU A 718 -15.53 16.70 22.65
CA GLU A 718 -15.53 18.15 22.40
C GLU A 718 -16.35 18.56 21.15
N GLN A 719 -16.92 17.59 20.41
CA GLN A 719 -17.62 17.75 19.13
C GLN A 719 -19.13 17.48 19.21
N ALA A 720 -19.94 18.28 18.50
CA ALA A 720 -21.37 18.03 18.27
C ALA A 720 -21.59 17.34 16.91
N THR A 721 -22.76 16.71 16.71
CA THR A 721 -23.11 16.04 15.43
C THR A 721 -24.42 16.61 14.87
N LEU A 722 -24.47 16.95 13.58
CA LEU A 722 -25.71 17.33 12.88
C LEU A 722 -26.37 16.09 12.26
N LEU A 723 -27.56 15.75 12.74
CA LEU A 723 -28.48 14.84 12.08
C LEU A 723 -29.23 15.60 10.98
N TRP A 724 -28.91 15.28 9.73
CA TRP A 724 -29.39 15.98 8.54
C TRP A 724 -30.25 15.06 7.69
N ASN A 725 -31.50 15.44 7.46
CA ASN A 725 -32.43 14.71 6.61
C ASN A 725 -32.94 15.61 5.48
N VAL A 726 -32.78 15.23 4.22
CA VAL A 726 -33.24 16.03 3.07
C VAL A 726 -33.83 15.14 1.99
N HIS A 727 -34.78 15.67 1.23
CA HIS A 727 -35.42 14.93 0.15
C HIS A 727 -34.56 14.88 -1.12
N HIS A 728 -34.51 13.72 -1.78
CA HIS A 728 -33.69 13.49 -2.98
C HIS A 728 -34.09 14.34 -4.20
N MET A 729 -35.22 15.06 -4.16
CA MET A 729 -35.63 15.97 -5.23
C MET A 729 -34.80 17.27 -5.27
N VAL A 730 -34.21 17.66 -4.14
CA VAL A 730 -33.45 18.91 -4.01
C VAL A 730 -31.97 18.67 -3.71
N SER A 731 -31.58 17.42 -3.47
CA SER A 731 -30.22 17.03 -3.12
C SER A 731 -29.88 15.65 -3.69
N ASP A 732 -28.59 15.38 -3.83
CA ASP A 732 -28.01 14.09 -4.18
C ASP A 732 -26.72 13.85 -3.38
N GLY A 733 -26.09 12.67 -3.54
CA GLY A 733 -24.92 12.30 -2.73
C GLY A 733 -23.74 13.27 -2.88
N HIS A 734 -23.57 13.89 -4.06
CA HIS A 734 -22.54 14.91 -4.26
C HIS A 734 -22.92 16.22 -3.55
N SER A 735 -24.18 16.62 -3.63
CA SER A 735 -24.72 17.81 -2.94
C SER A 735 -24.57 17.73 -1.41
N GLN A 736 -24.70 16.54 -0.81
CA GLN A 736 -24.47 16.36 0.63
C GLN A 736 -23.04 16.74 1.04
N ARG A 737 -22.03 16.34 0.24
CA ARG A 737 -20.63 16.67 0.52
C ARG A 737 -20.36 18.16 0.38
N LEU A 738 -20.91 18.80 -0.65
CA LEU A 738 -20.81 20.26 -0.81
C LEU A 738 -21.46 20.98 0.37
N LEU A 739 -22.63 20.51 0.80
CA LEU A 739 -23.33 21.07 1.95
C LEU A 739 -22.50 20.95 3.22
N GLU A 740 -21.95 19.77 3.51
CA GLU A 740 -21.08 19.52 4.66
C GLU A 740 -19.85 20.44 4.64
N GLN A 741 -19.20 20.60 3.48
CA GLN A 741 -18.05 21.48 3.28
C GLN A 741 -18.41 22.96 3.51
N GLU A 742 -19.50 23.45 2.91
CA GLU A 742 -19.94 24.83 3.07
C GLU A 742 -20.38 25.13 4.51
N LEU A 743 -21.11 24.22 5.16
CA LEU A 743 -21.50 24.36 6.57
C LEU A 743 -20.28 24.38 7.49
N THR A 744 -19.35 23.44 7.32
CA THR A 744 -18.10 23.40 8.11
C THR A 744 -17.28 24.68 7.94
N HIS A 745 -17.18 25.19 6.71
CA HIS A 745 -16.49 26.44 6.43
C HIS A 745 -17.13 27.63 7.16
N LEU A 746 -18.45 27.77 7.08
CA LEU A 746 -19.20 28.85 7.72
C LEU A 746 -19.14 28.78 9.26
N LEU A 747 -19.16 27.57 9.83
CA LEU A 747 -19.14 27.35 11.28
C LEU A 747 -17.76 27.59 11.92
N ASN A 748 -16.67 27.46 11.16
CA ASN A 748 -15.31 27.73 11.65
C ASN A 748 -14.96 29.22 11.79
N GLY A 749 -15.91 30.14 11.58
CA GLY A 749 -15.74 31.57 11.87
C GLY A 749 -14.86 32.32 10.87
N VAL A 750 -14.65 31.81 9.65
CA VAL A 750 -14.01 32.54 8.55
C VAL A 750 -15.06 33.44 7.89
N PRO A 751 -14.98 34.78 7.98
CA PRO A 751 -15.98 35.69 7.42
C PRO A 751 -15.78 35.94 5.92
N GLU A 752 -15.31 34.95 5.16
CA GLU A 752 -15.28 35.02 3.70
C GLU A 752 -16.63 34.56 3.13
N HIS A 753 -17.18 35.34 2.20
CA HIS A 753 -18.43 34.97 1.54
C HIS A 753 -18.15 33.81 0.57
N LEU A 754 -19.04 32.81 0.54
CA LEU A 754 -18.94 31.69 -0.41
C LEU A 754 -18.88 32.24 -1.87
N PRO A 755 -17.95 31.78 -2.73
CA PRO A 755 -17.74 32.34 -4.08
C PRO A 755 -18.99 32.28 -4.95
N GLU A 756 -19.38 33.35 -5.67
CA GLU A 756 -20.64 33.35 -6.43
C GLU A 756 -20.77 32.16 -7.42
N LEU A 757 -21.95 31.55 -7.49
CA LEU A 757 -22.23 30.47 -8.44
C LEU A 757 -22.42 31.02 -9.87
N PRO A 758 -21.78 30.42 -10.89
CA PRO A 758 -21.88 30.91 -12.28
C PRO A 758 -23.29 30.75 -12.86
N ILE A 759 -24.05 29.76 -12.37
CA ILE A 759 -25.44 29.45 -12.74
C ILE A 759 -26.21 28.96 -11.51
N GLY A 760 -27.54 28.92 -11.59
CA GLY A 760 -28.43 28.24 -10.65
C GLY A 760 -28.98 26.91 -11.18
N TYR A 761 -29.74 26.21 -10.34
CA TYR A 761 -30.40 24.96 -10.73
C TYR A 761 -31.50 25.17 -11.80
N ARG A 762 -32.13 26.34 -11.84
CA ARG A 762 -33.10 26.74 -12.89
C ARG A 762 -32.42 26.90 -14.26
N ASP A 763 -31.19 27.41 -14.28
CA ASP A 763 -30.40 27.48 -15.52
C ASP A 763 -30.09 26.07 -16.06
N TYR A 764 -29.78 25.14 -15.16
CA TYR A 764 -29.59 23.73 -15.50
C TYR A 764 -30.85 23.11 -16.14
N ILE A 765 -32.03 23.34 -15.54
CA ILE A 765 -33.31 22.85 -16.07
C ILE A 765 -33.56 23.43 -17.46
N ALA A 766 -33.44 24.74 -17.63
CA ALA A 766 -33.66 25.39 -18.92
C ALA A 766 -32.65 24.95 -19.99
N TRP A 767 -31.41 24.68 -19.59
CA TRP A 767 -30.41 24.08 -20.49
C TRP A 767 -30.81 22.67 -20.94
N ARG A 768 -31.29 21.81 -20.02
CA ARG A 768 -31.79 20.48 -20.35
C ARG A 768 -33.00 20.52 -21.29
N GLU A 769 -33.92 21.45 -21.08
CA GLU A 769 -35.06 21.66 -21.97
C GLU A 769 -34.62 22.04 -23.39
N ARG A 770 -33.61 22.91 -23.52
CA ARG A 770 -33.05 23.27 -24.84
C ARG A 770 -32.39 22.08 -25.53
N LEU A 771 -31.67 21.23 -24.80
CA LEU A 771 -31.06 20.02 -25.35
C LEU A 771 -32.11 19.03 -25.89
N ALA A 772 -33.27 18.91 -25.22
CA ALA A 772 -34.35 18.04 -25.69
C ALA A 772 -34.95 18.48 -27.04
N ILE A 773 -34.75 19.74 -27.44
CA ILE A 773 -35.26 20.32 -28.70
C ILE A 773 -34.28 20.11 -29.87
N ASP A 774 -32.99 19.85 -29.59
CA ASP A 774 -31.97 19.55 -30.60
C ASP A 774 -31.48 18.09 -30.46
N PRO A 775 -32.12 17.13 -31.15
CA PRO A 775 -31.79 15.71 -31.02
C PRO A 775 -30.35 15.38 -31.38
N SER A 776 -29.70 16.22 -32.19
CA SER A 776 -28.34 15.96 -32.69
C SER A 776 -27.30 15.88 -31.58
N ALA A 777 -27.50 16.63 -30.48
CA ALA A 777 -26.62 16.63 -29.33
C ALA A 777 -26.72 15.35 -28.48
N SER A 778 -27.90 14.74 -28.43
CA SER A 778 -28.16 13.49 -27.68
C SER A 778 -27.99 12.21 -28.51
N GLU A 779 -27.98 12.33 -29.84
CA GLU A 779 -28.03 11.19 -30.76
C GLU A 779 -26.91 10.15 -30.57
N PRO A 780 -25.63 10.53 -30.34
CA PRO A 780 -24.58 9.54 -30.05
C PRO A 780 -24.86 8.75 -28.76
N HIS A 781 -25.33 9.42 -27.72
CA HIS A 781 -25.66 8.81 -26.44
C HIS A 781 -26.88 7.90 -26.54
N ARG A 782 -27.91 8.35 -27.27
CA ARG A 782 -29.09 7.55 -27.58
C ARG A 782 -28.73 6.27 -28.33
N ARG A 783 -27.90 6.37 -29.37
CA ARG A 783 -27.46 5.20 -30.16
C ARG A 783 -26.76 4.15 -29.30
N TYR A 784 -25.88 4.58 -28.39
CA TYR A 784 -25.24 3.66 -27.45
C TYR A 784 -26.27 2.86 -26.64
N TRP A 785 -27.27 3.52 -26.06
CA TRP A 785 -28.30 2.83 -25.27
C TRP A 785 -29.20 1.93 -26.14
N GLN A 786 -29.50 2.32 -27.36
CA GLN A 786 -30.19 1.47 -28.35
C GLN A 786 -29.37 0.23 -28.71
N GLU A 787 -28.04 0.33 -28.78
CA GLU A 787 -27.16 -0.83 -28.99
C GLU A 787 -27.16 -1.77 -27.77
N VAL A 788 -27.07 -1.22 -26.55
CA VAL A 788 -27.08 -2.01 -25.29
C VAL A 788 -28.40 -2.77 -25.10
N PHE A 789 -29.50 -2.16 -25.51
CA PHE A 789 -30.86 -2.72 -25.41
C PHE A 789 -31.48 -3.10 -26.75
N ALA A 790 -30.64 -3.43 -27.75
CA ALA A 790 -31.10 -3.87 -29.06
C ALA A 790 -31.93 -5.16 -28.97
N GLU A 791 -31.54 -6.05 -28.04
CA GLU A 791 -32.32 -7.21 -27.67
C GLU A 791 -33.24 -6.89 -26.47
N PRO A 792 -34.50 -7.38 -26.46
CA PRO A 792 -35.41 -7.19 -25.34
C PRO A 792 -34.78 -7.59 -24.01
N TYR A 793 -35.09 -6.84 -22.96
CA TYR A 793 -34.64 -7.12 -21.61
C TYR A 793 -35.85 -7.24 -20.68
N GLU A 794 -35.91 -8.34 -19.95
CA GLU A 794 -36.90 -8.53 -18.90
C GLU A 794 -36.22 -8.36 -17.54
N ARG A 795 -36.57 -7.30 -16.82
CA ARG A 795 -36.04 -7.03 -15.49
C ARG A 795 -36.47 -8.15 -14.52
N PRO A 796 -35.53 -8.81 -13.82
CA PRO A 796 -35.88 -9.86 -12.88
C PRO A 796 -36.40 -9.29 -11.55
N LEU A 797 -37.33 -10.01 -10.93
CA LEU A 797 -37.93 -9.67 -9.65
C LEU A 797 -37.66 -10.79 -8.64
N LEU A 798 -37.24 -10.44 -7.43
CA LEU A 798 -37.24 -11.40 -6.33
C LEU A 798 -38.69 -11.66 -5.87
N PRO A 799 -39.02 -12.89 -5.44
CA PRO A 799 -40.37 -13.22 -4.97
C PRO A 799 -40.77 -12.32 -3.80
N ALA A 800 -41.83 -11.54 -3.95
CA ALA A 800 -42.35 -10.73 -2.85
C ALA A 800 -42.91 -11.62 -1.75
N ARG A 801 -42.55 -11.35 -0.48
CA ARG A 801 -43.26 -11.89 0.68
C ARG A 801 -44.36 -10.91 1.09
N ALA A 802 -45.46 -11.44 1.64
CA ALA A 802 -46.71 -10.73 1.91
C ALA A 802 -46.53 -9.31 2.46
N GLU A 803 -47.35 -8.37 1.97
CA GLU A 803 -47.43 -7.00 2.45
C GLU A 803 -47.65 -6.98 3.96
N THR A 804 -46.64 -6.55 4.70
CA THR A 804 -46.73 -6.25 6.14
C THR A 804 -46.38 -4.79 6.33
N GLU A 805 -46.90 -4.14 7.37
CA GLU A 805 -46.60 -2.74 7.71
C GLU A 805 -45.08 -2.46 7.86
N ASN A 806 -44.25 -3.51 8.07
CA ASN A 806 -42.79 -3.44 8.15
C ASN A 806 -42.04 -3.61 6.82
N ALA A 807 -42.71 -3.85 5.68
CA ALA A 807 -42.06 -4.09 4.37
C ALA A 807 -41.32 -2.86 3.80
N ALA A 808 -41.58 -1.69 4.38
CA ALA A 808 -40.94 -0.41 4.07
C ALA A 808 -39.53 -0.26 4.67
N ARG A 809 -39.19 -1.04 5.70
CA ARG A 809 -37.90 -0.94 6.39
C ARG A 809 -36.82 -1.71 5.66
N GLY A 810 -35.59 -1.20 5.71
CA GLY A 810 -34.40 -1.78 5.13
C GLY A 810 -33.52 -2.41 6.19
N ILE A 811 -32.83 -3.48 5.83
CA ILE A 811 -31.77 -4.08 6.63
C ILE A 811 -30.48 -4.10 5.83
N ALA A 812 -29.37 -3.93 6.52
CA ALA A 812 -28.03 -4.08 5.98
C ALA A 812 -27.25 -5.16 6.70
N HIS A 813 -26.40 -5.85 5.94
CA HIS A 813 -25.32 -6.61 6.52
C HIS A 813 -23.98 -6.29 5.85
N GLN A 814 -23.00 -5.89 6.66
CA GLN A 814 -21.65 -5.55 6.24
C GLN A 814 -20.70 -6.73 6.43
N PHE A 815 -19.82 -6.94 5.46
CA PHE A 815 -18.83 -8.01 5.43
C PHE A 815 -17.45 -7.46 5.09
N PRO A 816 -16.45 -7.63 5.95
CA PRO A 816 -15.07 -7.31 5.59
C PRO A 816 -14.63 -8.18 4.41
N VAL A 817 -13.97 -7.59 3.40
CA VAL A 817 -13.17 -8.36 2.45
C VAL A 817 -11.88 -8.74 3.18
N PRO A 818 -11.54 -10.03 3.33
CA PRO A 818 -10.32 -10.47 4.03
C PRO A 818 -9.02 -9.84 3.50
N ASP A 819 -8.04 -9.60 4.39
CA ASP A 819 -6.78 -8.91 4.09
C ASP A 819 -5.97 -9.62 2.97
N ASP A 820 -5.98 -10.96 2.96
CA ASP A 820 -5.41 -11.81 1.90
C ASP A 820 -6.06 -11.53 0.54
N LEU A 821 -7.39 -11.55 0.48
CA LEU A 821 -8.13 -11.29 -0.77
C LEU A 821 -7.95 -9.85 -1.25
N ARG A 822 -7.80 -8.85 -0.37
CA ARG A 822 -7.51 -7.48 -0.80
C ARG A 822 -6.11 -7.34 -1.41
N ALA A 823 -5.11 -8.03 -0.84
CA ALA A 823 -3.77 -8.06 -1.40
C ALA A 823 -3.74 -8.76 -2.78
N GLU A 824 -4.47 -9.87 -2.93
CA GLU A 824 -4.64 -10.57 -4.22
C GLU A 824 -5.34 -9.68 -5.26
N VAL A 825 -6.41 -8.96 -4.88
CA VAL A 825 -7.06 -7.99 -5.77
C VAL A 825 -6.07 -6.90 -6.21
N ALA A 826 -5.26 -6.37 -5.30
CA ALA A 826 -4.27 -5.35 -5.64
C ALA A 826 -3.19 -5.89 -6.60
N ALA A 827 -2.75 -7.14 -6.42
CA ALA A 827 -1.83 -7.81 -7.34
C ALA A 827 -2.47 -8.02 -8.72
N PHE A 828 -3.68 -8.57 -8.77
CA PHE A 828 -4.47 -8.79 -9.98
C PHE A 828 -4.67 -7.48 -10.77
N CYS A 829 -4.97 -6.38 -10.07
CA CYS A 829 -5.11 -5.06 -10.70
C CYS A 829 -3.80 -4.59 -11.35
N ARG A 830 -2.64 -4.78 -10.68
CA ARG A 830 -1.32 -4.43 -11.24
C ARG A 830 -0.99 -5.27 -12.47
N GLU A 831 -1.28 -6.57 -12.43
CA GLU A 831 -0.98 -7.51 -13.50
C GLU A 831 -1.85 -7.28 -14.75
N HIS A 832 -3.15 -7.10 -14.58
CA HIS A 832 -4.09 -7.02 -15.70
C HIS A 832 -4.52 -5.60 -16.09
N GLY A 833 -3.99 -4.57 -15.42
CA GLY A 833 -4.34 -3.16 -15.71
C GLY A 833 -5.82 -2.84 -15.44
N THR A 834 -6.37 -3.37 -14.35
CA THR A 834 -7.79 -3.20 -13.97
C THR A 834 -7.92 -2.43 -12.65
N THR A 835 -9.14 -2.00 -12.32
CA THR A 835 -9.42 -1.34 -11.02
C THR A 835 -9.99 -2.31 -10.00
N ALA A 836 -9.70 -2.07 -8.71
CA ALA A 836 -10.25 -2.89 -7.63
C ALA A 836 -11.79 -2.92 -7.64
N PHE A 837 -12.42 -1.79 -7.96
CA PHE A 837 -13.88 -1.73 -8.15
C PHE A 837 -14.36 -2.70 -9.23
N SER A 838 -13.70 -2.77 -10.40
CA SER A 838 -14.10 -3.70 -11.47
C SER A 838 -13.96 -5.17 -11.06
N VAL A 839 -12.93 -5.50 -10.26
CA VAL A 839 -12.72 -6.86 -9.73
C VAL A 839 -13.84 -7.24 -8.75
N TYR A 840 -14.14 -6.37 -7.78
CA TYR A 840 -15.24 -6.59 -6.86
C TYR A 840 -16.60 -6.59 -7.58
N PHE A 841 -16.77 -5.73 -8.58
CA PHE A 841 -18.00 -5.70 -9.37
C PHE A 841 -18.21 -6.99 -10.17
N ALA A 842 -17.14 -7.62 -10.68
CA ALA A 842 -17.23 -8.93 -11.30
C ALA A 842 -17.73 -10.01 -10.33
N ALA A 843 -17.15 -10.09 -9.13
CA ALA A 843 -17.59 -11.02 -8.10
C ALA A 843 -19.05 -10.76 -7.66
N TYR A 844 -19.45 -9.49 -7.53
CA TYR A 844 -20.83 -9.10 -7.23
C TYR A 844 -21.80 -9.46 -8.37
N THR A 845 -21.38 -9.30 -9.62
CA THR A 845 -22.17 -9.67 -10.81
C THR A 845 -22.45 -11.17 -10.84
N LEU A 846 -21.43 -11.99 -10.57
CA LEU A 846 -21.59 -13.46 -10.48
C LEU A 846 -22.53 -13.85 -9.34
N MET A 847 -22.38 -13.23 -8.16
CA MET A 847 -23.30 -13.42 -7.03
C MET A 847 -24.75 -13.04 -7.39
N ALA A 848 -24.95 -11.93 -8.11
CA ALA A 848 -26.27 -11.49 -8.54
C ALA A 848 -26.89 -12.48 -9.55
N HIS A 849 -26.11 -12.99 -10.51
CA HIS A 849 -26.57 -14.06 -11.41
C HIS A 849 -27.05 -15.29 -10.64
N ASP A 850 -26.34 -15.70 -9.60
CA ASP A 850 -26.74 -16.83 -8.76
C ASP A 850 -27.98 -16.53 -7.91
N LEU A 851 -28.13 -15.30 -7.40
CA LEU A 851 -29.30 -14.91 -6.61
C LEU A 851 -30.60 -14.90 -7.43
N TYR A 852 -30.54 -14.32 -8.64
CA TYR A 852 -31.71 -14.15 -9.50
C TYR A 852 -31.97 -15.36 -10.38
N GLU A 853 -31.03 -16.32 -10.46
CA GLU A 853 -31.09 -17.48 -11.35
C GLU A 853 -31.37 -17.08 -12.80
N ARG A 854 -30.70 -16.00 -13.25
CA ARG A 854 -30.80 -15.43 -14.59
C ARG A 854 -29.44 -15.24 -15.20
N ASP A 855 -29.33 -15.51 -16.50
CA ASP A 855 -28.10 -15.31 -17.25
C ASP A 855 -27.97 -13.88 -17.81
N ASP A 856 -29.06 -13.11 -17.96
CA ASP A 856 -29.01 -11.72 -18.46
C ASP A 856 -29.46 -10.77 -17.33
N LEU A 857 -28.55 -9.93 -16.86
CA LEU A 857 -28.78 -8.98 -15.77
C LEU A 857 -28.35 -7.58 -16.16
N VAL A 858 -29.14 -6.58 -15.78
CA VAL A 858 -28.71 -5.18 -15.73
C VAL A 858 -28.48 -4.82 -14.28
N ILE A 859 -27.24 -4.46 -13.93
CA ILE A 859 -26.91 -3.96 -12.58
C ILE A 859 -26.78 -2.45 -12.65
N GLY A 860 -27.54 -1.75 -11.81
CA GLY A 860 -27.49 -0.30 -11.70
C GLY A 860 -26.24 0.18 -10.97
N THR A 861 -25.66 1.28 -11.44
CA THR A 861 -24.62 2.01 -10.72
C THR A 861 -24.90 3.51 -10.83
N PRO A 862 -24.65 4.32 -9.78
CA PRO A 862 -24.94 5.74 -9.84
C PRO A 862 -23.89 6.46 -10.69
N ALA A 863 -24.34 7.43 -11.47
CA ALA A 863 -23.48 8.39 -12.14
C ALA A 863 -23.78 9.79 -11.60
N ALA A 864 -22.76 10.62 -11.39
CA ALA A 864 -22.93 11.92 -10.73
C ALA A 864 -23.83 12.88 -11.54
N GLY A 865 -23.93 12.72 -12.86
CA GLY A 865 -24.71 13.59 -13.74
C GLY A 865 -24.16 15.02 -13.85
N ARG A 866 -22.90 15.22 -13.44
CA ARG A 866 -22.19 16.49 -13.43
C ARG A 866 -21.12 16.52 -14.52
N THR A 867 -21.54 16.27 -15.75
CA THR A 867 -20.68 16.19 -16.95
C THR A 867 -20.14 17.54 -17.41
N ARG A 868 -20.49 18.63 -16.71
CA ARG A 868 -20.05 19.99 -17.01
C ARG A 868 -19.52 20.70 -15.76
N PRO A 869 -18.52 21.58 -15.92
CA PRO A 869 -17.93 22.33 -14.79
C PRO A 869 -18.94 23.20 -14.07
N GLU A 870 -19.90 23.78 -14.82
CA GLU A 870 -20.93 24.66 -14.25
C GLU A 870 -21.84 23.94 -13.23
N PHE A 871 -21.87 22.60 -13.26
CA PHE A 871 -22.68 21.81 -12.32
C PHE A 871 -21.94 21.43 -11.05
N GLN A 872 -20.61 21.50 -11.01
CA GLN A 872 -19.82 20.91 -9.91
C GLN A 872 -20.14 21.52 -8.54
N ASN A 873 -20.40 22.83 -8.47
CA ASN A 873 -20.66 23.51 -7.20
C ASN A 873 -22.16 23.73 -6.89
N LEU A 874 -23.07 23.09 -7.64
CA LEU A 874 -24.52 23.27 -7.43
C LEU A 874 -25.10 22.23 -6.48
N ILE A 875 -25.89 22.66 -5.49
CA ILE A 875 -26.76 21.73 -4.76
C ILE A 875 -28.02 21.46 -5.60
N GLY A 876 -28.34 20.18 -5.81
CA GLY A 876 -29.49 19.73 -6.58
C GLY A 876 -29.50 18.25 -6.89
N ASN A 877 -30.54 17.77 -7.58
CA ASN A 877 -30.66 16.37 -7.97
C ASN A 877 -30.09 16.15 -9.39
N PHE A 878 -28.81 15.82 -9.47
CA PHE A 878 -28.12 15.56 -10.74
C PHE A 878 -27.90 14.05 -10.97
N ILE A 879 -27.97 13.24 -9.91
CA ILE A 879 -27.67 11.82 -9.97
C ILE A 879 -28.45 11.11 -11.08
N SER A 880 -27.71 10.38 -11.91
CA SER A 880 -28.27 9.48 -12.90
C SER A 880 -28.05 8.03 -12.46
N LEU A 881 -28.85 7.13 -13.00
CA LEU A 881 -28.72 5.69 -12.79
C LEU A 881 -28.36 5.11 -14.15
N VAL A 882 -27.19 4.50 -14.27
CA VAL A 882 -26.76 3.84 -15.49
C VAL A 882 -26.82 2.32 -15.30
N GLY A 883 -27.36 1.62 -16.29
CA GLY A 883 -27.51 0.17 -16.26
C GLY A 883 -26.34 -0.52 -16.95
N ILE A 884 -25.63 -1.39 -16.23
CA ILE A 884 -24.58 -2.23 -16.80
C ILE A 884 -25.18 -3.60 -17.11
N ARG A 885 -25.53 -3.82 -18.39
CA ARG A 885 -26.04 -5.12 -18.87
C ARG A 885 -24.89 -6.11 -19.02
N ASN A 886 -25.02 -7.27 -18.39
CA ASN A 886 -24.06 -8.37 -18.47
C ASN A 886 -24.78 -9.71 -18.68
N ARG A 887 -24.16 -10.59 -19.46
CA ARG A 887 -24.65 -11.94 -19.71
C ARG A 887 -23.67 -12.98 -19.18
N ARG A 888 -24.16 -13.94 -18.39
CA ARG A 888 -23.39 -15.07 -17.87
C ARG A 888 -22.81 -15.88 -19.03
N GLY A 889 -21.52 -16.20 -18.96
CA GLY A 889 -20.80 -16.92 -20.02
C GLY A 889 -20.40 -16.07 -21.24
N GLY A 890 -20.70 -14.76 -21.25
CA GLY A 890 -20.22 -13.85 -22.30
C GLY A 890 -18.71 -13.59 -22.27
N ALA A 891 -18.07 -13.82 -21.12
CA ALA A 891 -16.63 -13.83 -20.95
C ALA A 891 -16.13 -15.27 -20.75
N VAL A 892 -14.94 -15.57 -21.29
CA VAL A 892 -14.34 -16.92 -21.25
C VAL A 892 -13.79 -17.26 -19.86
N ASP A 893 -13.28 -16.25 -19.15
CA ASP A 893 -12.63 -16.36 -17.84
C ASP A 893 -12.88 -15.10 -17.00
N PHE A 894 -12.49 -15.16 -15.72
CA PHE A 894 -12.66 -14.04 -14.79
C PHE A 894 -11.93 -12.75 -15.22
N PRO A 895 -10.65 -12.77 -15.67
CA PRO A 895 -9.99 -11.56 -16.18
C PRO A 895 -10.73 -10.89 -17.35
N SER A 896 -11.30 -11.69 -18.26
CA SER A 896 -12.09 -11.17 -19.37
C SER A 896 -13.42 -10.60 -18.90
N LEU A 897 -14.06 -11.18 -17.87
CA LEU A 897 -15.25 -10.60 -17.23
C LEU A 897 -14.93 -9.24 -16.59
N VAL A 898 -13.84 -9.15 -15.82
CA VAL A 898 -13.41 -7.89 -15.19
C VAL A 898 -13.18 -6.80 -16.24
N ARG A 899 -12.43 -7.12 -17.31
CA ARG A 899 -12.19 -6.17 -18.42
C ARG A 899 -13.47 -5.77 -19.13
N ALA A 900 -14.39 -6.71 -19.37
CA ALA A 900 -15.67 -6.43 -20.01
C ALA A 900 -16.54 -5.50 -19.15
N LEU A 901 -16.64 -5.77 -17.84
CA LEU A 901 -17.39 -4.93 -16.91
C LEU A 901 -16.76 -3.54 -16.74
N GLN A 902 -15.43 -3.44 -16.68
CA GLN A 902 -14.73 -2.15 -16.66
C GLN A 902 -15.06 -1.35 -17.92
N LYS A 903 -14.95 -1.96 -19.11
CA LYS A 903 -15.27 -1.31 -20.39
C LYS A 903 -16.74 -0.88 -20.47
N SER A 904 -17.67 -1.74 -20.06
CA SER A 904 -19.10 -1.42 -20.07
C SER A 904 -19.45 -0.31 -19.09
N THR A 905 -18.85 -0.31 -17.89
CA THR A 905 -19.01 0.76 -16.90
C THR A 905 -18.52 2.09 -17.47
N VAL A 906 -17.34 2.08 -18.13
CA VAL A 906 -16.78 3.28 -18.74
C VAL A 906 -17.70 3.85 -19.82
N ARG A 907 -18.13 3.01 -20.78
CA ARG A 907 -19.03 3.45 -21.85
C ARG A 907 -20.39 3.92 -21.32
N ALA A 908 -20.92 3.29 -20.28
CA ALA A 908 -22.18 3.70 -19.68
C ALA A 908 -22.07 5.09 -19.02
N MET A 909 -20.95 5.36 -18.33
CA MET A 909 -20.67 6.68 -17.75
C MET A 909 -20.47 7.76 -18.83
N GLU A 910 -19.77 7.46 -19.93
CA GLU A 910 -19.59 8.40 -21.06
C GLU A 910 -20.93 8.78 -21.74
N ASN A 911 -21.95 7.93 -21.59
CA ASN A 911 -23.27 8.11 -22.17
C ASN A 911 -24.37 8.43 -21.13
N GLN A 912 -23.97 8.86 -19.93
CA GLN A 912 -24.89 9.19 -18.82
C GLN A 912 -25.76 10.44 -19.07
N ASP A 913 -25.41 11.27 -20.06
CA ASP A 913 -26.14 12.49 -20.42
C ASP A 913 -27.49 12.19 -21.07
N TYR A 914 -27.65 10.98 -21.65
CA TYR A 914 -28.94 10.42 -22.02
C TYR A 914 -29.58 9.79 -20.80
N GLN A 915 -30.67 10.39 -20.36
CA GLN A 915 -31.24 10.18 -19.03
C GLN A 915 -31.99 8.86 -18.97
N TYR A 916 -32.02 8.27 -17.78
CA TYR A 916 -32.71 7.00 -17.52
C TYR A 916 -34.14 6.97 -18.10
N ASP A 917 -34.95 8.00 -17.86
CA ASP A 917 -36.34 8.04 -18.38
C ASP A 917 -36.39 8.02 -19.91
N GLU A 918 -35.39 8.62 -20.58
CA GLU A 918 -35.26 8.62 -22.05
C GLU A 918 -34.87 7.22 -22.54
N VAL A 919 -33.94 6.55 -21.86
CA VAL A 919 -33.60 5.13 -22.10
C VAL A 919 -34.82 4.24 -21.92
N MET A 920 -35.56 4.40 -20.83
CA MET A 920 -36.76 3.61 -20.51
C MET A 920 -37.84 3.76 -21.57
N ALA A 921 -38.07 5.00 -22.03
CA ALA A 921 -39.02 5.27 -23.10
C ALA A 921 -38.61 4.62 -24.42
N ASP A 922 -37.32 4.68 -24.78
CA ASP A 922 -36.80 4.07 -26.01
C ASP A 922 -36.89 2.54 -26.02
N ILE A 923 -36.69 1.89 -24.86
CA ILE A 923 -36.80 0.42 -24.74
C ILE A 923 -38.24 -0.06 -24.49
N GLY A 924 -39.19 0.86 -24.34
CA GLY A 924 -40.61 0.56 -24.15
C GLY A 924 -40.96 -0.16 -22.85
N ALA A 925 -40.15 0.00 -21.79
CA ALA A 925 -40.44 -0.66 -20.52
C ALA A 925 -41.49 0.11 -19.70
N ALA A 926 -42.40 -0.66 -19.09
CA ALA A 926 -43.51 -0.10 -18.33
C ALA A 926 -43.01 0.62 -17.06
N PRO A 927 -43.65 1.72 -16.65
CA PRO A 927 -43.44 2.31 -15.34
C PRO A 927 -43.70 1.28 -14.23
N ASP A 928 -42.92 1.37 -13.17
CA ASP A 928 -43.12 0.63 -11.92
C ASP A 928 -43.08 1.65 -10.79
N ASP A 929 -44.12 1.60 -9.96
CA ASP A 929 -44.38 2.62 -8.96
C ASP A 929 -43.45 2.49 -7.74
N ASP A 930 -43.06 1.25 -7.41
CA ASP A 930 -42.34 0.90 -6.17
C ASP A 930 -40.88 0.45 -6.40
N ARG A 931 -40.44 0.32 -7.66
CA ARG A 931 -39.10 -0.16 -8.02
C ARG A 931 -38.59 0.52 -9.27
N PHE A 932 -37.26 0.53 -9.48
CA PHE A 932 -36.66 1.03 -10.71
C PHE A 932 -36.97 0.12 -11.91
N PRO A 933 -37.62 0.61 -12.98
CA PRO A 933 -38.04 -0.21 -14.14
C PRO A 933 -36.93 -0.95 -14.91
N LEU A 934 -35.69 -0.48 -14.87
CA LEU A 934 -34.55 -1.05 -15.58
C LEU A 934 -33.86 -2.14 -14.78
N THR A 935 -33.80 -2.01 -13.45
CA THR A 935 -33.00 -2.89 -12.61
C THR A 935 -33.50 -2.92 -11.17
N THR A 936 -33.39 -4.09 -10.55
CA THR A 936 -33.66 -4.32 -9.13
C THR A 936 -32.38 -4.54 -8.32
N VAL A 937 -31.21 -4.44 -8.94
CA VAL A 937 -29.90 -4.69 -8.33
C VAL A 937 -29.01 -3.47 -8.54
N PHE A 938 -28.33 -3.06 -7.48
CA PHE A 938 -27.51 -1.85 -7.48
C PHE A 938 -26.15 -2.11 -6.86
N ILE A 939 -25.10 -1.50 -7.41
CA ILE A 939 -23.79 -1.46 -6.77
C ILE A 939 -23.21 -0.04 -6.79
N SER A 940 -22.53 0.35 -5.73
CA SER A 940 -21.78 1.60 -5.64
C SER A 940 -20.53 1.46 -4.78
N LEU A 941 -19.52 2.27 -5.06
CA LEU A 941 -18.35 2.46 -4.21
C LEU A 941 -18.58 3.65 -3.28
N VAL A 942 -18.30 3.48 -1.99
CA VAL A 942 -18.46 4.51 -0.96
C VAL A 942 -17.15 4.64 -0.20
N GLU A 943 -16.51 5.79 -0.29
CA GLU A 943 -15.37 6.12 0.56
C GLU A 943 -15.87 6.47 1.96
N VAL A 944 -15.15 5.97 2.97
CA VAL A 944 -15.46 6.07 4.39
C VAL A 944 -14.30 6.81 5.07
N PRO A 945 -14.58 7.76 5.96
CA PRO A 945 -13.54 8.45 6.74
C PRO A 945 -12.57 7.49 7.45
N ALA A 946 -11.29 7.86 7.53
CA ALA A 946 -10.22 7.00 8.03
C ALA A 946 -10.40 6.58 9.50
N ASP A 947 -11.01 7.42 10.33
CA ASP A 947 -11.34 7.15 11.73
C ASP A 947 -12.44 6.08 11.89
N GLN A 948 -13.24 5.84 10.85
CA GLN A 948 -14.26 4.79 10.80
C GLN A 948 -13.76 3.48 10.14
N ALA A 949 -12.48 3.43 9.72
CA ALA A 949 -11.89 2.28 9.04
C ALA A 949 -11.93 0.99 9.87
N THR A 950 -11.84 1.08 11.21
CA THR A 950 -11.93 -0.09 12.10
C THR A 950 -13.29 -0.77 12.05
N GLY A 951 -14.36 0.00 11.82
CA GLY A 951 -15.71 -0.53 11.67
C GLY A 951 -15.87 -1.45 10.46
N LEU A 952 -15.05 -1.24 9.42
CA LEU A 952 -15.04 -2.07 8.21
C LEU A 952 -14.44 -3.47 8.43
N ARG A 953 -13.75 -3.71 9.56
CA ARG A 953 -13.14 -5.01 9.90
C ARG A 953 -14.11 -5.98 10.56
N THR A 954 -15.24 -5.49 11.06
CA THR A 954 -16.19 -6.28 11.85
C THR A 954 -17.51 -6.44 11.12
N PRO A 955 -17.99 -7.69 10.92
CA PRO A 955 -19.33 -7.90 10.41
C PRO A 955 -20.36 -7.20 11.30
N SER A 956 -21.31 -6.49 10.68
CA SER A 956 -22.35 -5.77 11.42
C SER A 956 -23.69 -5.84 10.71
N HIS A 957 -24.75 -5.98 11.50
CA HIS A 957 -26.14 -5.91 11.07
C HIS A 957 -26.71 -4.55 11.45
N ARG A 958 -27.42 -3.89 10.53
CA ARG A 958 -27.99 -2.56 10.77
C ARG A 958 -29.43 -2.46 10.28
N ASP A 959 -30.24 -1.69 11.01
CA ASP A 959 -31.56 -1.22 10.57
C ASP A 959 -31.34 0.09 9.80
N LEU A 960 -31.85 0.16 8.58
CA LEU A 960 -31.69 1.31 7.68
C LEU A 960 -32.95 2.17 7.60
N GLY A 961 -33.98 1.92 8.42
CA GLY A 961 -35.25 2.62 8.24
C GLY A 961 -35.75 2.50 6.80
N CYS A 962 -36.20 3.59 6.17
CA CYS A 962 -36.79 3.56 4.82
C CYS A 962 -35.81 3.83 3.67
N GLU A 963 -34.50 3.62 3.86
CA GLU A 963 -33.46 4.08 2.92
C GLU A 963 -33.20 3.15 1.71
N VAL A 964 -33.83 1.97 1.65
CA VAL A 964 -33.52 0.95 0.63
C VAL A 964 -34.37 1.14 -0.63
N LYS A 965 -33.68 1.28 -1.77
CA LYS A 965 -34.30 1.63 -3.07
C LYS A 965 -34.44 0.50 -4.08
N PHE A 966 -33.64 -0.55 -3.93
CA PHE A 966 -33.61 -1.69 -4.83
C PHE A 966 -33.88 -2.97 -4.05
N ASP A 967 -34.10 -4.08 -4.74
CA ASP A 967 -34.26 -5.38 -4.07
C ASP A 967 -32.96 -5.79 -3.36
N LEU A 968 -31.83 -5.53 -4.03
CA LEU A 968 -30.49 -5.69 -3.47
C LEU A 968 -29.63 -4.49 -3.83
N MET A 969 -29.02 -3.87 -2.83
CA MET A 969 -28.00 -2.83 -3.02
C MET A 969 -26.69 -3.31 -2.42
N GLY A 970 -25.60 -3.28 -3.19
CA GLY A 970 -24.26 -3.51 -2.70
C GLY A 970 -23.50 -2.20 -2.59
N TYR A 971 -22.97 -1.91 -1.41
CA TYR A 971 -22.03 -0.81 -1.21
C TYR A 971 -20.65 -1.38 -0.89
N LEU A 972 -19.70 -1.16 -1.79
CA LEU A 972 -18.29 -1.40 -1.50
C LEU A 972 -17.81 -0.21 -0.67
N ARG A 973 -17.70 -0.40 0.65
CA ARG A 973 -17.19 0.61 1.58
C ARG A 973 -15.68 0.52 1.64
N ARG A 974 -14.99 1.62 1.41
CA ARG A 974 -13.53 1.69 1.42
C ARG A 974 -13.01 2.74 2.40
N ALA A 975 -11.95 2.43 3.14
CA ALA A 975 -11.21 3.39 3.94
C ALA A 975 -9.71 3.05 3.86
N GLY A 976 -8.95 3.82 3.07
CA GLY A 976 -7.58 3.45 2.70
C GLY A 976 -7.55 2.11 1.95
N ASP A 977 -6.81 1.15 2.50
CA ASP A 977 -6.73 -0.22 1.96
C ASP A 977 -7.83 -1.15 2.47
N MET A 978 -8.67 -0.70 3.41
CA MET A 978 -9.78 -1.50 3.94
C MET A 978 -10.96 -1.48 2.97
N VAL A 979 -11.54 -2.65 2.71
CA VAL A 979 -12.74 -2.79 1.89
C VAL A 979 -13.74 -3.72 2.58
N ALA A 980 -15.01 -3.34 2.59
CA ALA A 980 -16.12 -4.18 3.03
C ALA A 980 -17.27 -4.12 2.02
N LEU A 981 -17.95 -5.24 1.80
CA LEU A 981 -19.20 -5.28 1.05
C LEU A 981 -20.37 -5.12 2.03
N ASP A 982 -21.23 -4.15 1.80
CA ASP A 982 -22.38 -3.84 2.63
C ASP A 982 -23.66 -4.04 1.80
N LEU A 983 -24.36 -5.15 2.07
CA LEU A 983 -25.53 -5.58 1.33
C LEU A 983 -26.80 -5.09 2.00
N HIS A 984 -27.60 -4.28 1.29
CA HIS A 984 -28.86 -3.75 1.77
C HIS A 984 -30.03 -4.38 1.02
N THR A 985 -31.12 -4.64 1.73
CA THR A 985 -32.36 -5.17 1.15
C THR A 985 -33.54 -4.70 1.98
N ARG A 986 -34.75 -4.77 1.38
CA ARG A 986 -35.98 -4.52 2.13
C ARG A 986 -36.25 -5.67 3.09
N GLN A 987 -36.63 -5.33 4.30
CA GLN A 987 -37.02 -6.28 5.33
C GLN A 987 -38.17 -7.14 4.81
N GLY A 988 -38.00 -8.46 4.86
CA GLY A 988 -38.97 -9.43 4.36
C GLY A 988 -38.71 -9.92 2.93
N LEU A 989 -37.85 -9.25 2.14
CA LEU A 989 -37.44 -9.73 0.82
C LEU A 989 -36.32 -10.77 0.92
N LEU A 990 -35.23 -10.43 1.64
CA LEU A 990 -34.16 -11.35 1.99
C LEU A 990 -33.98 -11.35 3.52
N SER A 991 -33.69 -12.51 4.09
CA SER A 991 -33.39 -12.63 5.53
C SER A 991 -31.93 -12.26 5.83
N PRO A 992 -31.59 -11.88 7.08
CA PRO A 992 -30.20 -11.66 7.50
C PRO A 992 -29.28 -12.84 7.14
N ASN A 993 -29.69 -14.08 7.44
CA ASN A 993 -28.91 -15.27 7.08
C ASN A 993 -28.74 -15.44 5.56
N ARG A 994 -29.69 -14.94 4.75
CA ARG A 994 -29.55 -14.97 3.28
C ARG A 994 -28.56 -13.92 2.79
N LEU A 995 -28.51 -12.75 3.42
CA LEU A 995 -27.45 -11.76 3.16
C LEU A 995 -26.07 -12.33 3.52
N GLU A 996 -25.95 -13.03 4.64
CA GLU A 996 -24.73 -13.75 5.05
C GLU A 996 -24.27 -14.76 4.00
N ALA A 997 -25.20 -15.60 3.51
CA ALA A 997 -24.91 -16.56 2.47
C ALA A 997 -24.47 -15.89 1.15
N LEU A 998 -25.11 -14.79 0.76
CA LEU A 998 -24.75 -14.04 -0.45
C LEU A 998 -23.34 -13.47 -0.37
N ALA A 999 -22.95 -12.90 0.77
CA ALA A 999 -21.59 -12.41 0.94
C ALA A 999 -20.54 -13.52 0.90
N ALA A 1000 -20.85 -14.69 1.47
CA ALA A 1000 -19.98 -15.86 1.31
C ALA A 1000 -19.85 -16.27 -0.16
N THR A 1001 -20.93 -16.24 -0.93
CA THR A 1001 -20.91 -16.46 -2.39
C THR A 1001 -20.06 -15.41 -3.12
N PHE A 1002 -20.19 -14.12 -2.78
CA PHE A 1002 -19.35 -13.06 -3.31
C PHE A 1002 -17.86 -13.31 -3.06
N LEU A 1003 -17.47 -13.60 -1.81
CA LEU A 1003 -16.08 -13.88 -1.46
C LEU A 1003 -15.56 -15.15 -2.16
N ASN A 1004 -16.42 -16.14 -2.38
CA ASN A 1004 -16.04 -17.36 -3.10
C ASN A 1004 -15.80 -17.09 -4.60
N HIS A 1005 -16.67 -16.31 -5.26
CA HIS A 1005 -16.47 -15.88 -6.64
C HIS A 1005 -15.21 -15.04 -6.79
N LEU A 1006 -14.96 -14.13 -5.84
CA LEU A 1006 -13.75 -13.33 -5.81
C LEU A 1006 -12.51 -14.23 -5.70
N ARG A 1007 -12.46 -15.14 -4.72
CA ARG A 1007 -11.33 -16.04 -4.50
C ARG A 1007 -11.09 -16.98 -5.68
N THR A 1008 -12.16 -17.50 -6.28
CA THR A 1008 -12.04 -18.42 -7.41
C THR A 1008 -11.56 -17.68 -8.65
N GLY A 1009 -12.17 -16.52 -8.93
CA GLY A 1009 -11.81 -15.71 -10.09
C GLY A 1009 -10.37 -15.18 -10.04
N LEU A 1010 -9.86 -14.82 -8.87
CA LEU A 1010 -8.46 -14.39 -8.69
C LEU A 1010 -7.45 -15.52 -8.93
N LYS A 1011 -7.85 -16.80 -8.80
CA LYS A 1011 -6.99 -17.97 -9.05
C LYS A 1011 -6.98 -18.43 -10.51
N GLU A 1012 -7.98 -18.02 -11.29
CA GLU A 1012 -8.05 -18.27 -12.73
C GLU A 1012 -7.21 -17.26 -13.54
N GLY A 1013 -6.76 -16.18 -12.89
CA GLY A 1013 -6.02 -15.05 -13.47
C GLY A 1013 -4.54 -15.31 -13.64
#